data_AF-A0A8T3E9W8-F1
#
_entry.id   AF-A0A8T3E9W8-F1
#
_cell.length_a   1.000
_cell.length_b   1.000
_cell.length_c   1.000
_cell.angle_alpha   90.00
_cell.angle_beta   90.00
_cell.angle_gamma   90.00
#
_symmetry.space_group_name_H-M   'P 1'
#
loop_
_entity.id
_entity.type
_entity.pdbx_description
1 polymer ?
#
loop_
_entity_poly.entity_id
_entity_poly.type
_entity_poly.pdbx_seq_one_letter_code
_entity_poly.pdbx_strand_id
1 'polypeptide(L)'
;MASGSGDATGVRTSVASQFFTGKEDGAIDMTTSEKVVDLLNQAALISTENKLTVLKQVQELIINKDPSLLDNFLDEIIAFQTDKSIEVRKFVIGFIEEACKRDNELLLKLIANLNMLQKDESVNVVKKAILTLTQLYKVALQWLVRSKVVSDMQEACWDMVTQMKEDVLALLDSDNDGVRTHAIKFTESLIITLSPRTPESETPRRQESDISLDKIPRDHPYIRYDTLCEEGKSALEQLLKFMVHPAISSINLTTALGSLATLARQRPMFMSEVVQAYETLHANLPPTLAKSQVSSVRKNLKLHLVSVLRHPCSLEYQGQISTLLLDLGMAQNEIARCTPAPRDQRKRPRHEPYTEGKKIKMEPALVEDDEDKEEPAPPLVPKPSSVPGTQSAIDLTAEFLLPLLSPENVANLVLISMVYLPDAMPASFQATYTPVESAGTDAQIKHLARLMATQMTAAGIGPGLEQCKAREEDSGKEGAEGEGVAEALSGSKDLLIRRKVSAVSMGQAISVLGAYGGKSQSEEMEDSPQVATAKRLPEPILPSAQTKVPGASGRKKVFRLADVIQPLTEAQVEKLANMAVKRILHSEKAVARSGMSHVRVKLLSRLVTQFEGVMKDEVLDFILEDIRTRSDLAFSLLYQEYNAYLSQLPNGSLETYDHCLITLLSGLQEKPEQRDGLFTKLVLEAPLITESALEVIRRYCEDESRVYLGMTTLKELIVKRPSRQFQYLHVLLDLSSHDKDKVRSNALTFIKRMYERDQLRDYIEKFALNYMQLLVHPNPPSLLFGADKDTEVASPWTEETVRQCLYLYLSLLPLNHRLVHELASVYTEAIADIKRTVLRVIEQPIRGMGMSSPDLLLLVENCPKGAETLVTRCLHILTDKVPPSPELVERVRDLYHKRVPDVRFLIPVINGLEKKEVIQALPKLIKLNPIVVKEVFNRLLGTQHSEGSSSMSPLTPGELLIALHNIDSTKCDMKSIIKATNLCFGEKNVYTSEVLAVVMQQLMEQSPLPMLLMRTVIQSLTMYPRLGGFVMNILSRLITKQVWKYPKVWEGFVKCCQRTKPQSFTVLLQLPPPQLTSVFERCPEMREPLLQHVHSFTPHQQAHIPSSVMAVLEANVKQEPEATEPADPEMEAPRLAPVPVPAPAAVLEAAPALQKAPETHLQIQQYAAEEEEEEEPMEEGAPVPTIQEPPAELPLVTQGEQLQVEESSAPSPVEKAEEPMEEGVAEPSDVADESKEPMEDSNTEAETDAGDPE
;
A
#
# COMPACT_ATOMS: atom_id res chain seq x y z
N MET A 1 1.60 -22.60 50.79
CA MET A 1 1.80 -23.78 49.92
C MET A 1 0.42 -24.25 49.48
N ALA A 2 0.16 -24.62 48.23
CA ALA A 2 1.06 -24.69 47.07
C ALA A 2 0.48 -23.90 45.86
N SER A 3 1.29 -23.68 44.83
CA SER A 3 0.95 -22.92 43.61
C SER A 3 0.39 -23.81 42.50
N GLY A 4 -0.51 -23.26 41.68
CA GLY A 4 -1.10 -23.96 40.52
C GLY A 4 -0.53 -23.50 39.18
N SER A 5 -0.50 -24.42 38.22
CA SER A 5 -0.43 -24.14 36.77
C SER A 5 -1.82 -23.71 36.26
N GLY A 6 -1.95 -22.93 35.19
CA GLY A 6 -0.91 -22.41 34.29
C GLY A 6 -1.42 -22.43 32.86
N ASP A 7 -2.21 -21.42 32.48
CA ASP A 7 -2.84 -21.28 31.16
C ASP A 7 -2.21 -20.11 30.39
N ALA A 8 -2.10 -20.23 29.07
CA ALA A 8 -1.16 -19.45 28.26
C ALA A 8 -1.77 -18.91 26.96
N THR A 9 -2.28 -17.67 27.00
CA THR A 9 -2.80 -16.96 25.83
C THR A 9 -1.77 -16.01 25.22
N GLY A 10 -1.77 -15.94 23.89
CA GLY A 10 -0.74 -15.25 23.11
C GLY A 10 -0.81 -13.72 23.15
N VAL A 11 -0.09 -13.10 24.08
CA VAL A 11 0.53 -11.79 23.82
C VAL A 11 1.37 -11.89 22.54
N ARG A 12 1.61 -10.77 21.82
CA ARG A 12 2.66 -10.74 20.78
C ARG A 12 4.01 -11.07 21.41
N THR A 13 4.38 -12.34 21.38
CA THR A 13 5.65 -12.83 21.87
C THR A 13 6.78 -12.18 21.08
N SER A 14 7.78 -11.64 21.80
CA SER A 14 9.07 -11.30 21.19
C SER A 14 9.60 -12.51 20.43
N VAL A 15 10.37 -12.26 19.37
CA VAL A 15 11.15 -13.28 18.65
C VAL A 15 11.98 -14.14 19.62
N ALA A 16 12.37 -13.58 20.76
CA ALA A 16 13.01 -14.28 21.89
C ALA A 16 12.29 -15.54 22.41
N SER A 17 10.95 -15.58 22.37
CA SER A 17 10.17 -16.73 22.88
C SER A 17 10.57 -18.06 22.25
N GLN A 18 10.97 -18.05 20.98
CA GLN A 18 11.38 -19.24 20.23
C GLN A 18 12.80 -19.72 20.59
N PHE A 19 13.61 -18.90 21.28
CA PHE A 19 15.00 -19.23 21.64
C PHE A 19 15.15 -19.92 23.00
N PHE A 20 14.11 -19.97 23.83
CA PHE A 20 14.15 -20.53 25.19
C PHE A 20 13.48 -21.91 25.34
N THR A 21 13.10 -22.56 24.24
CA THR A 21 12.45 -23.89 24.23
C THR A 21 13.45 -25.06 24.33
N GLY A 22 14.62 -24.83 24.94
CA GLY A 22 15.58 -25.87 25.31
C GLY A 22 15.23 -26.47 26.67
N LYS A 23 15.48 -27.79 26.85
CA LYS A 23 15.18 -28.50 28.11
C LYS A 23 15.85 -27.86 29.32
N GLU A 24 15.09 -27.67 30.39
CA GLU A 24 15.62 -27.41 31.73
C GLU A 24 16.15 -28.72 32.36
N ASP A 25 17.31 -29.18 31.90
CA ASP A 25 18.14 -30.08 32.72
C ASP A 25 18.81 -29.25 33.83
N GLY A 26 18.61 -29.66 35.09
CA GLY A 26 18.74 -28.77 36.24
C GLY A 26 20.15 -28.26 36.54
N ALA A 27 20.33 -26.94 36.50
CA ALA A 27 21.50 -26.24 37.01
C ALA A 27 21.12 -24.93 37.74
N ILE A 28 22.02 -24.53 38.63
CA ILE A 28 22.08 -23.35 39.50
C ILE A 28 21.39 -22.09 38.92
N ASP A 29 20.72 -21.32 39.79
CA ASP A 29 20.03 -20.05 39.49
C ASP A 29 21.02 -18.94 39.04
N MET A 30 21.42 -18.97 37.78
CA MET A 30 22.46 -18.07 37.22
C MET A 30 21.91 -16.68 36.88
N THR A 31 22.71 -15.65 37.17
CA THR A 31 22.37 -14.26 36.85
C THR A 31 22.37 -14.02 35.32
N THR A 32 21.68 -12.94 34.89
CA THR A 32 21.68 -12.53 33.47
C THR A 32 23.10 -12.29 32.94
N SER A 33 24.00 -11.74 33.77
CA SER A 33 25.40 -11.49 33.39
C SER A 33 26.18 -12.79 33.16
N GLU A 34 26.11 -13.75 34.10
CA GLU A 34 26.78 -15.06 33.93
C GLU A 34 26.24 -15.83 32.72
N LYS A 35 24.93 -15.76 32.46
CA LYS A 35 24.32 -16.37 31.27
C LYS A 35 24.77 -15.70 29.96
N VAL A 36 25.02 -14.39 29.96
CA VAL A 36 25.62 -13.70 28.81
C VAL A 36 27.08 -14.13 28.61
N VAL A 37 27.87 -14.26 29.68
CA VAL A 37 29.26 -14.75 29.60
C VAL A 37 29.32 -16.18 29.04
N ASP A 38 28.46 -17.09 29.51
CA ASP A 38 28.38 -18.46 28.99
C ASP A 38 28.02 -18.48 27.49
N LEU A 39 26.97 -17.76 27.09
CA LEU A 39 26.57 -17.65 25.69
C LEU A 39 27.66 -17.01 24.79
N LEU A 40 28.40 -16.01 25.27
CA LEU A 40 29.53 -15.43 24.53
C LEU A 40 30.69 -16.43 24.36
N ASN A 41 31.04 -17.18 25.40
CA ASN A 41 32.05 -18.24 25.32
C ASN A 41 31.62 -19.36 24.35
N GLN A 42 30.34 -19.73 24.37
CA GLN A 42 29.76 -20.67 23.41
C GLN A 42 29.83 -20.10 21.98
N ALA A 43 29.46 -18.85 21.75
CA ALA A 43 29.53 -18.19 20.44
C ALA A 43 30.96 -18.08 19.88
N ALA A 44 31.98 -18.00 20.74
CA ALA A 44 33.39 -18.04 20.32
C ALA A 44 33.82 -19.42 19.77
N LEU A 45 33.27 -20.50 20.33
CA LEU A 45 33.66 -21.90 20.01
C LEU A 45 32.76 -22.58 18.97
N ILE A 46 31.52 -22.10 18.78
CA ILE A 46 30.50 -22.72 17.94
C ILE A 46 30.66 -22.39 16.44
N SER A 47 30.27 -23.33 15.58
CA SER A 47 30.25 -23.19 14.12
C SER A 47 29.28 -22.10 13.63
N THR A 48 29.60 -21.53 12.46
CA THR A 48 28.94 -20.35 11.87
C THR A 48 27.42 -20.34 11.92
N GLU A 49 26.77 -21.46 11.61
CA GLU A 49 25.31 -21.56 11.49
C GLU A 49 24.61 -21.39 12.84
N ASN A 50 25.14 -22.05 13.88
CA ASN A 50 24.58 -21.99 15.24
C ASN A 50 25.02 -20.73 16.01
N LYS A 51 26.17 -20.14 15.66
CA LYS A 51 26.70 -18.92 16.30
C LYS A 51 25.70 -17.76 16.28
N LEU A 52 24.99 -17.58 15.17
CA LEU A 52 23.98 -16.53 15.01
C LEU A 52 22.78 -16.67 15.95
N THR A 53 22.41 -17.90 16.31
CA THR A 53 21.33 -18.19 17.26
C THR A 53 21.72 -17.74 18.67
N VAL A 54 22.95 -18.06 19.07
CA VAL A 54 23.52 -17.70 20.38
C VAL A 54 23.73 -16.19 20.51
N LEU A 55 24.30 -15.54 19.49
CA LEU A 55 24.50 -14.08 19.50
C LEU A 55 23.18 -13.29 19.57
N LYS A 56 22.10 -13.77 18.93
CA LYS A 56 20.76 -13.19 19.06
C LYS A 56 20.16 -13.35 20.46
N GLN A 57 20.44 -14.45 21.16
CA GLN A 57 20.06 -14.59 22.57
C GLN A 57 20.79 -13.55 23.44
N VAL A 58 22.10 -13.37 23.24
CA VAL A 58 22.87 -12.32 23.95
C VAL A 58 22.29 -10.93 23.67
N GLN A 59 21.97 -10.60 22.42
CA GLN A 59 21.34 -9.33 22.05
C GLN A 59 20.04 -9.06 22.82
N GLU A 60 19.12 -10.03 22.89
CA GLU A 60 17.87 -9.84 23.66
C GLU A 60 18.16 -9.65 25.16
N LEU A 61 19.13 -10.40 25.72
CA LEU A 61 19.51 -10.27 27.12
C LEU A 61 20.08 -8.88 27.45
N ILE A 62 20.99 -8.33 26.64
CA ILE A 62 21.68 -7.07 26.95
C ILE A 62 21.03 -5.80 26.36
N ILE A 63 20.14 -5.91 25.36
CA ILE A 63 19.38 -4.75 24.85
C ILE A 63 17.98 -4.66 25.44
N ASN A 64 17.32 -5.78 25.74
CA ASN A 64 15.89 -5.80 26.10
C ASN A 64 15.59 -6.33 27.51
N LYS A 65 16.26 -7.38 27.99
CA LYS A 65 16.03 -7.91 29.36
C LYS A 65 16.72 -7.06 30.43
N ASP A 66 18.01 -6.77 30.26
CA ASP A 66 18.81 -6.00 31.20
C ASP A 66 19.76 -5.03 30.45
N PRO A 67 19.27 -3.82 30.10
CA PRO A 67 20.06 -2.81 29.39
C PRO A 67 21.31 -2.33 30.14
N SER A 68 21.43 -2.58 31.46
CA SER A 68 22.61 -2.18 32.24
C SER A 68 23.86 -3.00 31.87
N LEU A 69 23.67 -4.15 31.22
CA LEU A 69 24.75 -5.01 30.74
C LEU A 69 25.29 -4.62 29.36
N LEU A 70 24.65 -3.68 28.65
CA LEU A 70 25.00 -3.35 27.27
C LEU A 70 26.42 -2.80 27.12
N ASP A 71 26.83 -1.87 27.98
CA ASP A 71 28.19 -1.28 27.91
C ASP A 71 29.27 -2.23 28.45
N ASN A 72 28.88 -3.20 29.29
CA ASN A 72 29.78 -4.20 29.89
C ASN A 72 30.16 -5.35 28.94
N PHE A 73 29.36 -5.59 27.90
CA PHE A 73 29.56 -6.67 26.91
C PHE A 73 29.65 -6.15 25.47
N LEU A 74 29.94 -4.85 25.31
CA LEU A 74 29.96 -4.18 24.03
C LEU A 74 31.12 -4.70 23.16
N ASP A 75 32.33 -4.71 23.72
CA ASP A 75 33.55 -5.05 23.00
C ASP A 75 33.57 -6.54 22.59
N GLU A 76 33.02 -7.43 23.40
CA GLU A 76 32.87 -8.87 23.09
C GLU A 76 31.95 -9.12 21.89
N ILE A 77 30.84 -8.38 21.76
CA ILE A 77 29.96 -8.48 20.59
C ILE A 77 30.62 -7.84 19.37
N ILE A 78 31.27 -6.68 19.53
CA ILE A 78 31.92 -5.98 18.42
C ILE A 78 33.14 -6.74 17.90
N ALA A 79 33.83 -7.56 18.70
CA ALA A 79 34.92 -8.42 18.24
C ALA A 79 34.52 -9.34 17.06
N PHE A 80 33.27 -9.80 17.02
CA PHE A 80 32.72 -10.62 15.92
C PHE A 80 32.58 -9.86 14.58
N GLN A 81 32.84 -8.55 14.52
CA GLN A 81 32.94 -7.82 13.25
C GLN A 81 34.06 -8.32 12.34
N THR A 82 35.03 -9.05 12.88
CA THR A 82 36.13 -9.68 12.12
C THR A 82 35.86 -11.14 11.76
N ASP A 83 34.67 -11.69 12.10
CA ASP A 83 34.31 -13.06 11.75
C ASP A 83 34.23 -13.25 10.23
N LYS A 84 34.73 -14.39 9.74
CA LYS A 84 34.75 -14.72 8.31
C LYS A 84 33.34 -14.79 7.71
N SER A 85 32.33 -15.07 8.52
CA SER A 85 30.93 -15.15 8.10
C SER A 85 30.32 -13.78 7.82
N ILE A 86 29.91 -13.59 6.56
CA ILE A 86 29.11 -12.45 6.09
C ILE A 86 27.86 -12.22 6.97
N GLU A 87 27.20 -13.30 7.40
CA GLU A 87 25.98 -13.20 8.23
C GLU A 87 26.28 -12.79 9.68
N VAL A 88 27.46 -13.14 10.22
CA VAL A 88 27.88 -12.68 11.55
C VAL A 88 28.25 -11.19 11.51
N ARG A 89 28.96 -10.74 10.46
CA ARG A 89 29.25 -9.30 10.28
C ARG A 89 27.96 -8.48 10.06
N LYS A 90 27.00 -9.00 9.28
CA LYS A 90 25.66 -8.40 9.15
C LYS A 90 24.87 -8.38 10.47
N PHE A 91 25.03 -9.39 11.32
CA PHE A 91 24.48 -9.38 12.68
C PHE A 91 25.10 -8.26 13.52
N VAL A 92 26.43 -8.10 13.53
CA VAL A 92 27.10 -7.03 14.31
C VAL A 92 26.65 -5.64 13.87
N ILE A 93 26.47 -5.41 12.56
CA ILE A 93 25.84 -4.17 12.08
C ILE A 93 24.42 -3.98 12.64
N GLY A 94 23.60 -5.03 12.66
CA GLY A 94 22.26 -5.00 13.25
C GLY A 94 22.26 -4.81 14.77
N PHE A 95 23.29 -5.28 15.47
CA PHE A 95 23.49 -5.02 16.90
C PHE A 95 23.85 -3.56 17.15
N ILE A 96 24.79 -2.98 16.38
CA ILE A 96 25.12 -1.54 16.44
C ILE A 96 23.85 -0.69 16.21
N GLU A 97 22.99 -1.09 15.27
CA GLU A 97 21.74 -0.39 14.99
C GLU A 97 20.80 -0.32 16.20
N GLU A 98 20.61 -1.44 16.91
CA GLU A 98 19.71 -1.50 18.08
C GLU A 98 20.37 -0.94 19.36
N ALA A 99 21.69 -1.08 19.52
CA ALA A 99 22.43 -0.49 20.63
C ALA A 99 22.36 1.05 20.58
N CYS A 100 22.67 1.67 19.44
CA CYS A 100 22.59 3.13 19.25
C CYS A 100 21.16 3.70 19.28
N LYS A 101 20.12 2.87 19.13
CA LYS A 101 18.70 3.24 19.37
C LYS A 101 18.30 3.14 20.84
N ARG A 102 18.94 2.25 21.61
CA ARG A 102 18.70 2.02 23.03
C ARG A 102 19.41 3.07 23.88
N ASP A 103 20.66 3.37 23.54
CA ASP A 103 21.48 4.41 24.13
C ASP A 103 22.29 5.11 23.02
N ASN A 104 22.07 6.42 22.89
CA ASN A 104 22.71 7.25 21.88
C ASN A 104 24.20 7.50 22.15
N GLU A 105 24.67 7.43 23.40
CA GLU A 105 26.07 7.75 23.74
C GLU A 105 27.04 6.65 23.27
N LEU A 106 26.55 5.42 23.13
CA LEU A 106 27.31 4.29 22.57
C LEU A 106 27.77 4.54 21.11
N LEU A 107 27.13 5.46 20.38
CA LEU A 107 27.55 5.84 19.04
C LEU A 107 29.02 6.33 19.02
N LEU A 108 29.49 6.98 20.09
CA LEU A 108 30.89 7.41 20.24
C LEU A 108 31.88 6.24 20.16
N LYS A 109 31.51 5.07 20.69
CA LYS A 109 32.33 3.84 20.65
C LYS A 109 32.10 3.06 19.34
N LEU A 110 30.90 3.12 18.78
CA LEU A 110 30.45 2.24 17.70
C LEU A 110 30.62 2.80 16.28
N ILE A 111 30.72 4.12 16.10
CA ILE A 111 30.76 4.74 14.76
C ILE A 111 31.95 4.27 13.91
N ALA A 112 33.15 4.15 14.51
CA ALA A 112 34.35 3.67 13.81
C ALA A 112 34.22 2.21 13.33
N ASN A 113 33.54 1.38 14.12
CA ASN A 113 33.25 -0.02 13.78
C ASN A 113 32.27 -0.10 12.60
N LEU A 114 31.23 0.75 12.59
CA LEU A 114 30.31 0.86 11.46
C LEU A 114 30.99 1.39 10.18
N ASN A 115 31.92 2.34 10.31
CA ASN A 115 32.73 2.86 9.19
C ASN A 115 33.59 1.76 8.54
N MET A 116 34.22 0.91 9.37
CA MET A 116 34.97 -0.24 8.87
C MET A 116 34.05 -1.26 8.16
N LEU A 117 32.87 -1.54 8.73
CA LEU A 117 31.88 -2.46 8.15
C LEU A 117 31.17 -1.90 6.89
N GLN A 118 31.16 -0.58 6.70
CA GLN A 118 30.76 0.08 5.44
C GLN A 118 31.78 -0.15 4.31
N LYS A 119 33.03 -0.49 4.66
CA LYS A 119 34.17 -0.68 3.73
C LYS A 119 34.60 -2.16 3.64
N ASP A 120 33.68 -3.07 3.97
CA ASP A 120 33.85 -4.52 3.88
C ASP A 120 33.94 -5.00 2.43
N GLU A 121 34.78 -6.02 2.17
CA GLU A 121 34.92 -6.65 0.85
C GLU A 121 33.60 -7.23 0.30
N SER A 122 32.67 -7.61 1.18
CA SER A 122 31.37 -8.16 0.79
C SER A 122 30.32 -7.08 0.63
N VAL A 123 29.86 -6.88 -0.61
CA VAL A 123 28.72 -6.01 -0.94
C VAL A 123 27.46 -6.29 -0.09
N ASN A 124 27.28 -7.50 0.44
CA ASN A 124 26.16 -7.85 1.31
C ASN A 124 26.29 -7.30 2.74
N VAL A 125 27.52 -7.08 3.22
CA VAL A 125 27.82 -6.38 4.47
C VAL A 125 27.66 -4.87 4.24
N VAL A 126 28.25 -4.32 3.17
CA VAL A 126 28.12 -2.90 2.78
C VAL A 126 26.64 -2.46 2.65
N LYS A 127 25.80 -3.22 1.95
CA LYS A 127 24.36 -2.93 1.83
C LYS A 127 23.66 -2.87 3.20
N LYS A 128 24.04 -3.71 4.17
CA LYS A 128 23.49 -3.68 5.54
C LYS A 128 24.06 -2.51 6.36
N ALA A 129 25.32 -2.11 6.14
CA ALA A 129 25.89 -0.90 6.73
C ALA A 129 25.14 0.36 6.27
N ILE A 130 24.86 0.50 4.97
CA ILE A 130 24.08 1.62 4.41
C ILE A 130 22.67 1.68 5.04
N LEU A 131 21.95 0.56 5.13
CA LEU A 131 20.62 0.52 5.78
C LEU A 131 20.66 0.99 7.24
N THR A 132 21.73 0.66 7.95
CA THR A 132 21.93 0.98 9.36
C THR A 132 22.27 2.46 9.53
N LEU A 133 23.18 2.99 8.70
CA LEU A 133 23.48 4.42 8.65
C LEU A 133 22.24 5.25 8.28
N THR A 134 21.35 4.72 7.41
CA THR A 134 20.06 5.35 7.08
C THR A 134 19.17 5.54 8.31
N GLN A 135 19.20 4.62 9.28
CA GLN A 135 18.50 4.81 10.56
C GLN A 135 19.31 5.65 11.56
N LEU A 136 20.62 5.45 11.64
CA LEU A 136 21.45 6.09 12.66
C LEU A 136 21.78 7.56 12.36
N TYR A 137 21.83 8.01 11.09
CA TYR A 137 22.13 9.41 10.74
C TYR A 137 21.15 10.40 11.41
N LYS A 138 19.84 10.15 11.27
CA LYS A 138 18.79 10.95 11.91
C LYS A 138 18.80 10.83 13.44
N VAL A 139 19.21 9.68 13.98
CA VAL A 139 19.31 9.45 15.45
C VAL A 139 20.51 10.21 16.04
N ALA A 140 21.65 10.23 15.34
CA ALA A 140 22.84 10.99 15.69
C ALA A 140 22.57 12.51 15.66
N LEU A 141 21.97 13.00 14.57
CA LEU A 141 21.58 14.41 14.45
C LEU A 141 20.56 14.82 15.53
N GLN A 142 19.58 13.95 15.82
CA GLN A 142 18.60 14.19 16.88
C GLN A 142 19.20 14.18 18.30
N TRP A 143 20.27 13.44 18.52
CA TRP A 143 21.02 13.42 19.78
C TRP A 143 21.87 14.69 19.96
N LEU A 144 22.64 15.07 18.94
CA LEU A 144 23.46 16.28 18.95
C LEU A 144 22.61 17.55 19.16
N VAL A 145 21.53 17.72 18.39
CA VAL A 145 20.61 18.86 18.50
C VAL A 145 19.86 18.90 19.85
N ARG A 146 19.83 17.79 20.60
CA ARG A 146 19.31 17.75 21.98
C ARG A 146 20.37 18.05 23.05
N SER A 147 21.66 17.97 22.72
CA SER A 147 22.73 18.27 23.68
C SER A 147 22.84 19.79 23.89
N LYS A 148 22.90 20.23 25.15
CA LYS A 148 23.03 21.65 25.49
C LYS A 148 24.46 22.19 25.32
N VAL A 149 25.43 21.27 25.31
CA VAL A 149 26.85 21.50 25.07
C VAL A 149 27.31 20.31 24.26
N VAL A 150 27.97 20.55 23.12
CA VAL A 150 28.64 19.48 22.37
C VAL A 150 30.06 19.35 22.93
N SER A 151 30.56 18.13 23.05
CA SER A 151 31.92 17.84 23.49
C SER A 151 32.79 17.41 22.30
N ASP A 152 34.11 17.57 22.42
CA ASP A 152 35.10 17.26 21.38
C ASP A 152 34.92 15.85 20.78
N MET A 153 34.55 14.86 21.60
CA MET A 153 34.23 13.49 21.17
C MET A 153 32.94 13.40 20.36
N GLN A 154 31.93 14.21 20.67
CA GLN A 154 30.67 14.28 19.93
C GLN A 154 30.84 15.03 18.59
N GLU A 155 31.71 16.05 18.55
CA GLU A 155 32.09 16.72 17.30
C GLU A 155 32.83 15.74 16.38
N ALA A 156 33.88 15.07 16.87
CA ALA A 156 34.61 14.05 16.09
C ALA A 156 33.73 12.87 15.66
N CYS A 157 32.72 12.50 16.45
CA CYS A 157 31.71 11.51 16.07
C CYS A 157 30.79 12.02 14.94
N TRP A 158 30.40 13.30 14.96
CA TRP A 158 29.60 13.90 13.90
C TRP A 158 30.40 14.08 12.60
N ASP A 159 31.66 14.48 12.69
CA ASP A 159 32.56 14.55 11.54
C ASP A 159 32.69 13.17 10.87
N MET A 160 32.79 12.09 11.66
CA MET A 160 32.80 10.73 11.11
C MET A 160 31.45 10.31 10.49
N VAL A 161 30.31 10.65 11.11
CA VAL A 161 28.98 10.43 10.52
C VAL A 161 28.82 11.21 9.20
N THR A 162 29.39 12.41 9.13
CA THR A 162 29.35 13.29 7.95
C THR A 162 30.24 12.75 6.83
N GLN A 163 31.45 12.27 7.14
CA GLN A 163 32.29 11.57 6.17
C GLN A 163 31.62 10.29 5.67
N MET A 164 31.01 9.49 6.55
CA MET A 164 30.29 8.27 6.15
C MET A 164 29.07 8.57 5.27
N LYS A 165 28.41 9.72 5.45
CA LYS A 165 27.36 10.24 4.57
C LYS A 165 27.90 10.53 3.17
N GLU A 166 29.02 11.25 3.04
CA GLU A 166 29.68 11.47 1.73
C GLU A 166 30.12 10.14 1.09
N ASP A 167 30.68 9.22 1.88
CA ASP A 167 31.09 7.89 1.42
C ASP A 167 29.90 7.07 0.88
N VAL A 168 28.67 7.24 1.39
CA VAL A 168 27.47 6.60 0.80
C VAL A 168 26.96 7.34 -0.43
N LEU A 169 27.06 8.67 -0.48
CA LEU A 169 26.71 9.44 -1.68
C LEU A 169 27.59 9.05 -2.88
N ALA A 170 28.89 8.87 -2.67
CA ALA A 170 29.82 8.35 -3.68
C ALA A 170 29.47 6.91 -4.15
N LEU A 171 28.76 6.11 -3.33
CA LEU A 171 28.29 4.77 -3.71
C LEU A 171 27.05 4.79 -4.61
N LEU A 172 26.53 5.96 -5.02
CA LEU A 172 25.61 6.07 -6.17
C LEU A 172 26.31 5.64 -7.48
N ASP A 173 27.61 5.90 -7.62
CA ASP A 173 28.41 5.54 -8.80
C ASP A 173 29.09 4.15 -8.67
N SER A 174 28.78 3.38 -7.62
CA SER A 174 29.31 2.03 -7.40
C SER A 174 28.91 1.06 -8.51
N ASP A 175 29.84 0.22 -8.99
CA ASP A 175 29.57 -0.82 -10.00
C ASP A 175 28.42 -1.77 -9.60
N ASN A 176 28.27 -2.06 -8.30
CA ASN A 176 27.25 -2.99 -7.81
C ASN A 176 25.85 -2.36 -7.76
N ASP A 177 24.96 -2.85 -8.63
CA ASP A 177 23.55 -2.41 -8.74
C ASP A 177 22.76 -2.48 -7.42
N GLY A 178 23.06 -3.48 -6.59
CA GLY A 178 22.47 -3.64 -5.27
C GLY A 178 22.97 -2.57 -4.29
N VAL A 179 24.23 -2.13 -4.37
CA VAL A 179 24.77 -1.05 -3.54
C VAL A 179 24.13 0.28 -3.95
N ARG A 180 24.08 0.60 -5.25
CA ARG A 180 23.41 1.81 -5.77
C ARG A 180 21.95 1.89 -5.31
N THR A 181 21.21 0.78 -5.35
CA THR A 181 19.83 0.68 -4.84
C THR A 181 19.70 1.08 -3.37
N HIS A 182 20.69 0.76 -2.54
CA HIS A 182 20.70 1.12 -1.12
C HIS A 182 21.17 2.56 -0.89
N ALA A 183 22.16 3.03 -1.67
CA ALA A 183 22.59 4.43 -1.65
C ALA A 183 21.44 5.38 -1.98
N ILE A 184 20.63 5.10 -3.01
CA ILE A 184 19.41 5.88 -3.36
C ILE A 184 18.46 6.01 -2.15
N LYS A 185 18.29 4.96 -1.34
CA LYS A 185 17.42 4.99 -0.15
C LYS A 185 18.05 5.67 1.06
N PHE A 186 19.37 5.68 1.17
CA PHE A 186 20.07 6.58 2.09
C PHE A 186 19.85 8.05 1.68
N THR A 187 20.07 8.38 0.40
CA THR A 187 19.89 9.73 -0.16
C THR A 187 18.46 10.24 0.01
N GLU A 188 17.43 9.40 -0.22
CA GLU A 188 16.03 9.74 0.09
C GLU A 188 15.86 10.16 1.56
N SER A 189 16.33 9.34 2.49
CA SER A 189 16.22 9.61 3.93
C SER A 189 17.06 10.83 4.36
N LEU A 190 18.20 11.06 3.71
CA LEU A 190 19.07 12.21 3.93
C LEU A 190 18.38 13.51 3.54
N ILE A 191 17.86 13.61 2.31
CA ILE A 191 17.13 14.80 1.84
C ILE A 191 15.91 15.08 2.72
N ILE A 192 15.14 14.04 3.11
CA ILE A 192 14.01 14.19 4.06
C ILE A 192 14.51 14.74 5.41
N THR A 193 15.61 14.23 5.95
CA THR A 193 16.16 14.68 7.24
C THR A 193 16.67 16.12 7.18
N LEU A 194 17.33 16.50 6.07
CA LEU A 194 18.00 17.79 5.88
C LEU A 194 17.12 18.88 5.24
N SER A 195 15.81 18.65 5.13
CA SER A 195 14.84 19.64 4.65
C SER A 195 13.68 19.84 5.66
N PRO A 196 13.13 21.06 5.77
CA PRO A 196 12.10 21.36 6.77
C PRO A 196 10.73 20.84 6.34
N ARG A 197 9.88 20.48 7.31
CA ARG A 197 8.47 20.14 7.09
C ARG A 197 7.66 21.41 6.79
N THR A 198 6.75 21.32 5.83
CA THR A 198 5.68 22.32 5.57
C THR A 198 4.36 21.87 6.22
N PRO A 199 3.37 22.75 6.41
CA PRO A 199 2.03 22.36 6.89
C PRO A 199 1.32 21.32 6.02
N GLU A 200 1.69 21.23 4.74
CA GLU A 200 1.15 20.30 3.74
C GLU A 200 1.93 18.97 3.64
N SER A 201 3.02 18.79 4.39
CA SER A 201 3.93 17.64 4.26
C SER A 201 3.32 16.31 4.75
N GLU A 202 3.13 15.35 3.85
CA GLU A 202 2.56 14.02 4.14
C GLU A 202 3.57 13.11 4.88
N THR A 203 3.79 13.34 6.18
CA THR A 203 4.72 12.51 6.98
C THR A 203 4.06 11.21 7.50
N PRO A 204 4.63 10.02 7.25
CA PRO A 204 4.12 8.76 7.79
C PRO A 204 4.22 8.70 9.32
N ARG A 205 3.22 8.10 10.00
CA ARG A 205 3.16 8.00 11.48
C ARG A 205 4.41 7.39 12.14
N ARG A 206 5.18 6.56 11.42
CA ARG A 206 6.46 5.98 11.91
C ARG A 206 7.64 6.95 11.90
N GLN A 207 7.53 8.09 11.22
CA GLN A 207 8.55 9.11 11.00
C GLN A 207 8.15 10.47 11.61
N GLU A 208 7.03 10.53 12.33
CA GLU A 208 6.51 11.75 12.95
C GLU A 208 7.48 12.30 14.02
N SER A 209 8.06 11.39 14.81
CA SER A 209 9.09 11.61 15.83
C SER A 209 10.46 12.04 15.30
N ASP A 210 10.80 11.65 14.07
CA ASP A 210 12.14 11.77 13.49
C ASP A 210 12.53 13.25 13.35
N ILE A 211 13.83 13.56 13.44
CA ILE A 211 14.31 14.92 13.23
C ILE A 211 14.15 15.34 11.75
N SER A 212 13.96 16.64 11.56
CA SER A 212 13.91 17.32 10.27
C SER A 212 14.36 18.76 10.48
N LEU A 213 14.76 19.46 9.41
CA LEU A 213 15.45 20.76 9.53
C LEU A 213 14.64 21.82 10.32
N ASP A 214 13.30 21.76 10.27
CA ASP A 214 12.36 22.60 11.04
C ASP A 214 12.50 22.47 12.58
N LYS A 215 13.14 21.40 13.07
CA LYS A 215 13.36 21.13 14.50
C LYS A 215 14.77 21.53 14.97
N ILE A 216 15.62 22.09 14.10
CA ILE A 216 17.01 22.45 14.41
C ILE A 216 17.10 23.95 14.76
N PRO A 217 17.61 24.34 15.94
CA PRO A 217 17.85 25.73 16.28
C PRO A 217 18.88 26.36 15.35
N ARG A 218 18.63 27.60 14.89
CA ARG A 218 19.59 28.33 14.02
C ARG A 218 20.81 28.88 14.78
N ASP A 219 20.69 28.95 16.10
CA ASP A 219 21.66 29.40 17.09
C ASP A 219 22.39 28.22 17.78
N HIS A 220 22.28 27.02 17.24
CA HIS A 220 22.96 25.83 17.78
C HIS A 220 24.50 25.96 17.68
N PRO A 221 25.30 25.61 18.70
CA PRO A 221 26.73 25.98 18.77
C PRO A 221 27.64 25.41 17.68
N TYR A 222 27.33 24.22 17.14
CA TYR A 222 28.20 23.45 16.24
C TYR A 222 27.48 23.12 14.91
N ILE A 223 26.36 22.38 14.96
CA ILE A 223 25.49 22.14 13.79
C ILE A 223 24.93 23.47 13.24
N ARG A 224 25.19 23.76 11.96
CA ARG A 224 24.70 24.97 11.26
C ARG A 224 23.49 24.65 10.38
N TYR A 225 22.38 25.37 10.58
CA TYR A 225 21.12 25.17 9.84
C TYR A 225 21.29 25.29 8.32
N ASP A 226 21.94 26.36 7.85
CA ASP A 226 21.98 26.67 6.41
C ASP A 226 22.89 25.70 5.64
N THR A 227 24.02 25.28 6.22
CA THR A 227 24.90 24.25 5.63
C THR A 227 24.17 22.92 5.47
N LEU A 228 23.40 22.48 6.47
CA LEU A 228 22.59 21.26 6.34
C LEU A 228 21.50 21.42 5.25
N CYS A 229 20.93 22.60 5.07
CA CYS A 229 19.98 22.89 4.00
C CYS A 229 20.63 22.78 2.61
N GLU A 230 21.86 23.27 2.47
CA GLU A 230 22.66 23.20 1.24
C GLU A 230 23.08 21.75 0.92
N GLU A 231 23.53 20.99 1.91
CA GLU A 231 23.80 19.55 1.79
C GLU A 231 22.56 18.77 1.34
N GLY A 232 21.39 19.07 1.92
CA GLY A 232 20.11 18.46 1.53
C GLY A 232 19.71 18.73 0.07
N LYS A 233 20.02 19.92 -0.45
CA LYS A 233 19.83 20.25 -1.88
C LYS A 233 20.85 19.57 -2.78
N SER A 234 22.13 19.56 -2.39
CA SER A 234 23.19 18.89 -3.16
C SER A 234 22.92 17.39 -3.31
N ALA A 235 22.44 16.73 -2.25
CA ALA A 235 22.01 15.34 -2.29
C ALA A 235 20.83 15.09 -3.25
N LEU A 236 19.89 16.04 -3.36
CA LEU A 236 18.80 15.99 -4.36
C LEU A 236 19.36 16.15 -5.78
N GLU A 237 20.23 17.12 -6.02
CA GLU A 237 20.88 17.30 -7.33
C GLU A 237 21.65 16.04 -7.78
N GLN A 238 22.36 15.37 -6.87
CA GLN A 238 23.06 14.12 -7.18
C GLN A 238 22.08 13.02 -7.59
N LEU A 239 20.95 12.86 -6.86
CA LEU A 239 19.91 11.90 -7.21
C LEU A 239 19.24 12.21 -8.56
N LEU A 240 19.06 13.49 -8.90
CA LEU A 240 18.52 13.93 -10.19
C LEU A 240 19.51 13.66 -11.35
N LYS A 241 20.80 13.98 -11.15
CA LYS A 241 21.89 13.70 -12.11
C LYS A 241 22.04 12.19 -12.35
N PHE A 242 21.92 11.38 -11.29
CA PHE A 242 21.95 9.93 -11.38
C PHE A 242 20.79 9.36 -12.23
N MET A 243 19.57 9.90 -12.10
CA MET A 243 18.40 9.42 -12.86
C MET A 243 18.50 9.60 -14.39
N VAL A 244 19.27 10.58 -14.87
CA VAL A 244 19.49 10.82 -16.31
C VAL A 244 20.73 10.10 -16.86
N HIS A 245 21.42 9.29 -16.06
CA HIS A 245 22.61 8.57 -16.49
C HIS A 245 22.26 7.47 -17.53
N PRO A 246 22.88 7.44 -18.73
CA PRO A 246 22.44 6.58 -19.84
C PRO A 246 22.61 5.08 -19.60
N ALA A 247 23.39 4.67 -18.59
CA ALA A 247 23.58 3.29 -18.16
C ALA A 247 22.91 2.95 -16.82
N ILE A 248 21.94 3.75 -16.35
CA ILE A 248 21.16 3.42 -15.15
C ILE A 248 20.33 2.14 -15.35
N SER A 249 20.34 1.24 -14.36
CA SER A 249 19.56 0.01 -14.44
C SER A 249 18.06 0.24 -14.21
N SER A 250 17.23 -0.67 -14.72
CA SER A 250 15.77 -0.64 -14.49
C SER A 250 15.40 -0.67 -13.00
N ILE A 251 16.19 -1.36 -12.15
CA ILE A 251 15.94 -1.46 -10.70
C ILE A 251 16.34 -0.15 -10.00
N ASN A 252 17.51 0.42 -10.33
CA ASN A 252 17.93 1.71 -9.77
C ASN A 252 16.97 2.83 -10.19
N LEU A 253 16.57 2.87 -11.47
CA LEU A 253 15.68 3.90 -12.00
C LEU A 253 14.28 3.83 -11.38
N THR A 254 13.69 2.64 -11.24
CA THR A 254 12.39 2.48 -10.54
C THR A 254 12.50 2.76 -9.04
N THR A 255 13.64 2.45 -8.41
CA THR A 255 13.91 2.83 -7.01
C THR A 255 14.01 4.35 -6.86
N ALA A 256 14.70 5.05 -7.77
CA ALA A 256 14.83 6.50 -7.76
C ALA A 256 13.48 7.20 -7.99
N LEU A 257 12.67 6.72 -8.95
CA LEU A 257 11.27 7.18 -9.14
C LEU A 257 10.45 7.07 -7.85
N GLY A 258 10.47 5.92 -7.17
CA GLY A 258 9.76 5.75 -5.90
C GLY A 258 10.31 6.60 -4.74
N SER A 259 11.57 7.04 -4.85
CA SER A 259 12.21 7.93 -3.88
C SER A 259 11.78 9.38 -4.11
N LEU A 260 11.85 9.88 -5.35
CA LEU A 260 11.32 11.19 -5.73
C LEU A 260 9.81 11.31 -5.42
N ALA A 261 9.01 10.27 -5.67
CA ALA A 261 7.59 10.22 -5.33
C ALA A 261 7.30 10.27 -3.81
N THR A 262 8.30 9.96 -2.98
CA THR A 262 8.21 10.08 -1.52
C THR A 262 8.70 11.45 -1.08
N LEU A 263 9.77 11.97 -1.69
CA LEU A 263 10.27 13.34 -1.49
C LEU A 263 9.20 14.40 -1.81
N ALA A 264 8.55 14.33 -2.98
CA ALA A 264 7.52 15.31 -3.37
C ALA A 264 6.32 15.40 -2.41
N ARG A 265 5.99 14.31 -1.69
CA ARG A 265 4.87 14.27 -0.73
C ARG A 265 5.32 14.60 0.69
N GLN A 266 6.48 14.11 1.11
CA GLN A 266 7.04 14.44 2.43
C GLN A 266 7.60 15.87 2.48
N ARG A 267 8.03 16.44 1.35
CA ARG A 267 8.67 17.76 1.24
C ARG A 267 8.18 18.47 -0.03
N PRO A 268 6.94 19.03 -0.02
CA PRO A 268 6.30 19.58 -1.21
C PRO A 268 7.02 20.78 -1.85
N MET A 269 8.03 21.35 -1.20
CA MET A 269 8.92 22.35 -1.81
C MET A 269 9.72 21.82 -3.01
N PHE A 270 9.99 20.51 -3.07
CA PHE A 270 10.70 19.87 -4.18
C PHE A 270 9.75 19.31 -5.27
N MET A 271 8.48 19.74 -5.27
CA MET A 271 7.46 19.26 -6.21
C MET A 271 7.83 19.60 -7.66
N SER A 272 8.37 20.80 -7.90
CA SER A 272 8.73 21.28 -9.23
C SER A 272 9.84 20.42 -9.85
N GLU A 273 10.90 20.19 -9.08
CA GLU A 273 12.09 19.44 -9.49
C GLU A 273 11.76 17.96 -9.74
N VAL A 274 10.86 17.38 -8.93
CA VAL A 274 10.37 16.01 -9.14
C VAL A 274 9.50 15.88 -10.39
N VAL A 275 8.58 16.83 -10.64
CA VAL A 275 7.77 16.81 -11.87
C VAL A 275 8.63 17.03 -13.10
N GLN A 276 9.58 17.98 -13.06
CA GLN A 276 10.53 18.22 -14.14
C GLN A 276 11.44 17.00 -14.40
N ALA A 277 11.85 16.27 -13.38
CA ALA A 277 12.59 15.02 -13.53
C ALA A 277 11.74 13.93 -14.22
N TYR A 278 10.44 13.88 -13.96
CA TYR A 278 9.51 12.97 -14.62
C TYR A 278 9.22 13.38 -16.07
N GLU A 279 9.07 14.68 -16.37
CA GLU A 279 9.01 15.20 -17.75
C GLU A 279 10.28 14.81 -18.52
N THR A 280 11.45 15.06 -17.93
CA THR A 280 12.77 14.77 -18.54
C THR A 280 12.96 13.28 -18.82
N LEU A 281 12.63 12.41 -17.85
CA LEU A 281 12.74 10.95 -18.04
C LEU A 281 11.71 10.41 -19.05
N HIS A 282 10.51 10.99 -19.13
CA HIS A 282 9.52 10.56 -20.11
C HIS A 282 9.94 10.90 -21.55
N ALA A 283 10.58 12.06 -21.74
CA ALA A 283 11.16 12.44 -23.04
C ALA A 283 12.42 11.61 -23.38
N ASN A 284 13.28 11.38 -22.39
CA ASN A 284 14.62 10.81 -22.57
C ASN A 284 14.81 9.51 -21.76
N LEU A 285 14.09 8.43 -22.13
CA LEU A 285 14.32 7.11 -21.50
C LEU A 285 15.71 6.55 -21.89
N PRO A 286 16.47 5.97 -20.94
CA PRO A 286 17.78 5.38 -21.25
C PRO A 286 17.70 4.27 -22.32
N PRO A 287 18.50 4.34 -23.41
CA PRO A 287 18.42 3.40 -24.54
C PRO A 287 18.97 2.00 -24.22
N THR A 288 19.66 1.86 -23.08
CA THR A 288 20.19 0.61 -22.54
C THR A 288 19.11 -0.31 -21.95
N LEU A 289 17.87 0.16 -21.80
CA LEU A 289 16.76 -0.60 -21.22
C LEU A 289 16.07 -1.50 -22.25
N ALA A 290 15.98 -2.80 -21.94
CA ALA A 290 15.26 -3.75 -22.78
C ALA A 290 13.75 -3.41 -22.87
N LYS A 291 13.07 -3.83 -23.95
CA LYS A 291 11.65 -3.51 -24.20
C LYS A 291 10.73 -3.81 -23.00
N SER A 292 10.95 -4.92 -22.30
CA SER A 292 10.23 -5.29 -21.06
C SER A 292 10.53 -4.38 -19.86
N GLN A 293 11.77 -3.91 -19.74
CA GLN A 293 12.19 -2.95 -18.72
C GLN A 293 11.59 -1.56 -18.98
N VAL A 294 11.52 -1.12 -20.24
CA VAL A 294 10.85 0.13 -20.65
C VAL A 294 9.37 0.11 -20.25
N SER A 295 8.64 -1.00 -20.52
CA SER A 295 7.25 -1.16 -20.05
C SER A 295 7.13 -1.12 -18.52
N SER A 296 8.08 -1.72 -17.80
CA SER A 296 8.12 -1.69 -16.34
C SER A 296 8.36 -0.27 -15.79
N VAL A 297 9.32 0.48 -16.37
CA VAL A 297 9.63 1.85 -16.00
C VAL A 297 8.43 2.77 -16.26
N ARG A 298 7.81 2.71 -17.47
CA ARG A 298 6.59 3.49 -17.78
C ARG A 298 5.44 3.18 -16.82
N LYS A 299 5.25 1.91 -16.43
CA LYS A 299 4.23 1.50 -15.45
C LYS A 299 4.49 2.08 -14.04
N ASN A 300 5.74 2.07 -13.58
CA ASN A 300 6.11 2.65 -12.29
C ASN A 300 6.02 4.18 -12.32
N LEU A 301 6.48 4.84 -13.40
CA LEU A 301 6.33 6.28 -13.60
C LEU A 301 4.86 6.72 -13.52
N LYS A 302 3.95 6.01 -14.19
CA LYS A 302 2.49 6.22 -14.09
C LYS A 302 1.96 6.08 -12.66
N LEU A 303 2.38 5.04 -11.94
CA LEU A 303 2.00 4.81 -10.54
C LEU A 303 2.49 5.95 -9.62
N HIS A 304 3.72 6.42 -9.83
CA HIS A 304 4.31 7.50 -9.05
C HIS A 304 3.71 8.88 -9.37
N LEU A 305 3.44 9.18 -10.64
CA LEU A 305 2.68 10.37 -11.05
C LEU A 305 1.27 10.39 -10.42
N VAL A 306 0.54 9.27 -10.40
CA VAL A 306 -0.76 9.16 -9.69
C VAL A 306 -0.61 9.36 -8.18
N SER A 307 0.46 8.84 -7.57
CA SER A 307 0.73 9.04 -6.15
C SER A 307 1.02 10.51 -5.82
N VAL A 308 1.72 11.22 -6.71
CA VAL A 308 2.01 12.65 -6.58
C VAL A 308 0.77 13.51 -6.85
N LEU A 309 -0.03 13.18 -7.87
CA LEU A 309 -1.26 13.89 -8.24
C LEU A 309 -2.29 13.96 -7.11
N ARG A 310 -2.28 12.99 -6.19
CA ARG A 310 -3.16 12.95 -5.01
C ARG A 310 -2.75 13.91 -3.89
N HIS A 311 -1.60 14.57 -4.01
CA HIS A 311 -1.07 15.45 -2.98
C HIS A 311 -1.63 16.87 -3.14
N PRO A 312 -2.11 17.57 -2.08
CA PRO A 312 -2.73 18.89 -2.22
C PRO A 312 -1.90 19.95 -2.96
N CYS A 313 -0.57 19.89 -2.86
CA CYS A 313 0.34 20.81 -3.56
C CYS A 313 0.52 20.51 -5.05
N SER A 314 0.10 19.36 -5.56
CA SER A 314 0.24 19.04 -7.00
C SER A 314 -0.77 19.79 -7.88
N LEU A 315 -1.69 20.56 -7.30
CA LEU A 315 -2.67 21.37 -8.05
C LEU A 315 -2.00 22.42 -8.94
N GLU A 316 -0.89 23.01 -8.49
CA GLU A 316 -0.10 23.98 -9.27
C GLU A 316 0.55 23.31 -10.51
N TYR A 317 0.88 22.02 -10.39
CA TYR A 317 1.52 21.19 -11.41
C TYR A 317 0.51 20.28 -12.15
N GLN A 318 -0.79 20.45 -11.90
CA GLN A 318 -1.83 19.52 -12.36
C GLN A 318 -1.82 19.36 -13.87
N GLY A 319 -1.62 20.44 -14.64
CA GLY A 319 -1.57 20.40 -16.10
C GLY A 319 -0.45 19.48 -16.60
N GLN A 320 0.78 19.69 -16.12
CA GLN A 320 1.96 18.90 -16.48
C GLN A 320 1.76 17.40 -16.14
N ILE A 321 1.35 17.12 -14.89
CA ILE A 321 1.13 15.76 -14.39
C ILE A 321 -0.01 15.06 -15.17
N SER A 322 -1.09 15.78 -15.50
CA SER A 322 -2.20 15.22 -16.28
C SER A 322 -1.77 14.85 -17.70
N THR A 323 -0.97 15.68 -18.37
CA THR A 323 -0.48 15.36 -19.72
C THR A 323 0.43 14.14 -19.70
N LEU A 324 1.43 14.09 -18.82
CA LEU A 324 2.28 12.90 -18.67
C LEU A 324 1.50 11.62 -18.37
N LEU A 325 0.37 11.72 -17.67
CA LEU A 325 -0.52 10.58 -17.41
C LEU A 325 -1.32 10.17 -18.66
N LEU A 326 -1.77 11.11 -19.49
CA LEU A 326 -2.38 10.85 -20.80
C LEU A 326 -1.38 10.15 -21.73
N ASP A 327 -0.13 10.64 -21.80
CA ASP A 327 0.95 10.07 -22.62
C ASP A 327 1.34 8.65 -22.15
N LEU A 328 1.14 8.35 -20.87
CA LEU A 328 1.25 7.02 -20.27
C LEU A 328 -0.06 6.21 -20.33
N GLY A 329 -1.00 6.60 -21.19
CA GLY A 329 -2.26 5.90 -21.48
C GLY A 329 -3.21 5.83 -20.29
N MET A 330 -3.32 6.89 -19.49
CA MET A 330 -4.38 7.03 -18.47
C MET A 330 -5.58 7.74 -19.08
N ALA A 331 -6.79 7.26 -18.80
CA ALA A 331 -8.00 7.96 -19.24
C ALA A 331 -8.23 9.23 -18.39
N GLN A 332 -8.70 10.31 -19.01
CA GLN A 332 -8.97 11.60 -18.33
C GLN A 332 -9.89 11.45 -17.10
N ASN A 333 -10.83 10.51 -17.15
CA ASN A 333 -11.74 10.19 -16.04
C ASN A 333 -11.04 9.52 -14.84
N GLU A 334 -9.89 8.85 -15.02
CA GLU A 334 -9.07 8.30 -13.94
C GLU A 334 -8.19 9.38 -13.30
N ILE A 335 -7.66 10.30 -14.11
CA ILE A 335 -6.92 11.48 -13.67
C ILE A 335 -7.82 12.35 -12.78
N ALA A 336 -9.02 12.70 -13.27
CA ALA A 336 -9.99 13.51 -12.53
C ALA A 336 -10.44 12.90 -11.19
N ARG A 337 -10.43 11.56 -11.07
CA ARG A 337 -10.69 10.84 -9.80
C ARG A 337 -9.51 10.84 -8.82
N CYS A 338 -8.30 11.15 -9.29
CA CYS A 338 -7.10 11.22 -8.47
C CYS A 338 -6.71 12.65 -8.07
N THR A 339 -7.17 13.67 -8.80
CA THR A 339 -6.98 15.08 -8.46
C THR A 339 -7.72 15.47 -7.17
N PRO A 340 -7.06 16.10 -6.18
CA PRO A 340 -7.71 16.69 -5.02
C PRO A 340 -8.73 17.78 -5.41
N ALA A 341 -9.77 17.95 -4.61
CA ALA A 341 -10.65 19.10 -4.76
C ALA A 341 -9.86 20.41 -4.51
N PRO A 342 -9.99 21.43 -5.38
CA PRO A 342 -9.33 22.71 -5.16
C PRO A 342 -9.86 23.35 -3.88
N ARG A 343 -8.95 23.75 -2.98
CA ARG A 343 -9.33 24.38 -1.71
C ARG A 343 -9.89 25.77 -1.96
N ASP A 344 -11.11 26.02 -1.49
CA ASP A 344 -11.60 27.37 -1.26
C ASP A 344 -10.59 28.14 -0.41
N GLN A 345 -10.01 29.21 -0.98
CA GLN A 345 -9.13 30.09 -0.22
C GLN A 345 -9.95 30.81 0.84
N ARG A 346 -9.77 30.41 2.11
CA ARG A 346 -10.41 31.04 3.27
C ARG A 346 -10.26 32.56 3.18
N LYS A 347 -11.39 33.24 2.98
CA LYS A 347 -11.47 34.70 2.89
C LYS A 347 -10.75 35.31 4.10
N ARG A 348 -9.71 36.10 3.87
CA ARG A 348 -9.04 36.88 4.92
C ARG A 348 -10.11 37.74 5.64
N PRO A 349 -10.04 37.94 6.97
CA PRO A 349 -10.98 38.81 7.66
C PRO A 349 -10.91 40.23 7.08
N ARG A 350 -11.94 40.64 6.34
CA ARG A 350 -12.03 41.97 5.77
C ARG A 350 -12.54 42.92 6.85
N HIS A 351 -11.69 43.83 7.28
CA HIS A 351 -12.05 44.89 8.21
C HIS A 351 -13.19 45.73 7.60
N GLU A 352 -14.31 45.90 8.33
CA GLU A 352 -15.45 46.69 7.86
C GLU A 352 -15.24 48.19 8.08
N PRO A 353 -15.46 49.02 7.04
CA PRO A 353 -15.93 50.38 7.20
C PRO A 353 -17.45 50.44 7.00
N TYR A 354 -18.14 50.90 8.03
CA TYR A 354 -19.60 51.07 8.12
C TYR A 354 -20.17 52.04 7.07
N THR A 355 -21.27 51.71 6.39
CA THR A 355 -22.30 52.70 5.94
C THR A 355 -23.62 52.04 5.51
N GLU A 356 -24.71 52.78 5.69
CA GLU A 356 -26.11 52.33 5.56
C GLU A 356 -26.60 52.14 4.11
N GLY A 357 -27.59 51.26 3.87
CA GLY A 357 -28.23 51.20 2.54
C GLY A 357 -29.36 50.20 2.26
N LYS A 358 -30.54 50.39 2.89
CA LYS A 358 -31.91 50.14 2.34
C LYS A 358 -31.96 49.56 0.89
N LYS A 359 -32.63 48.45 0.55
CA LYS A 359 -34.01 48.02 0.96
C LYS A 359 -34.42 46.67 0.27
N ILE A 360 -35.30 45.87 0.91
CA ILE A 360 -36.61 45.32 0.43
C ILE A 360 -36.68 44.83 -1.06
N LYS A 361 -37.13 43.61 -1.45
CA LYS A 361 -38.00 42.56 -0.81
C LYS A 361 -37.96 41.21 -1.58
N MET A 362 -38.43 40.14 -0.92
CA MET A 362 -39.28 39.01 -1.44
C MET A 362 -38.89 38.16 -2.67
N GLU A 363 -38.78 36.86 -2.40
CA GLU A 363 -39.27 35.70 -3.20
C GLU A 363 -40.80 35.79 -3.46
N PRO A 364 -41.49 34.92 -4.27
CA PRO A 364 -41.08 33.55 -4.65
C PRO A 364 -41.53 32.96 -6.03
N ALA A 365 -41.08 31.72 -6.27
CA ALA A 365 -41.82 30.56 -6.81
C ALA A 365 -42.42 30.52 -8.25
N LEU A 366 -42.07 29.42 -8.96
CA LEU A 366 -42.94 28.58 -9.84
C LEU A 366 -43.37 29.20 -11.22
N VAL A 367 -43.55 28.46 -12.34
CA VAL A 367 -43.44 27.02 -12.69
C VAL A 367 -43.29 26.82 -14.23
N GLU A 368 -43.20 25.55 -14.69
CA GLU A 368 -43.43 25.01 -16.07
C GLU A 368 -42.37 25.20 -17.20
N ASP A 369 -42.18 24.10 -17.94
CA ASP A 369 -41.84 23.80 -19.37
C ASP A 369 -41.29 24.92 -20.30
N ASP A 370 -40.45 24.65 -21.32
CA ASP A 370 -40.61 23.67 -22.42
C ASP A 370 -39.25 23.38 -23.14
N GLU A 371 -39.22 22.47 -24.12
CA GLU A 371 -38.00 22.03 -24.84
C GLU A 371 -37.51 22.95 -25.99
N ASP A 372 -36.25 22.72 -26.41
CA ASP A 372 -35.59 23.12 -27.66
C ASP A 372 -35.61 24.59 -28.15
N LYS A 373 -34.45 25.25 -28.02
CA LYS A 373 -33.88 26.10 -29.08
C LYS A 373 -32.38 26.37 -28.93
N GLU A 374 -31.62 26.06 -29.97
CA GLU A 374 -30.25 26.56 -30.15
C GLU A 374 -30.26 28.02 -30.64
N GLU A 375 -29.64 28.93 -29.91
CA GLU A 375 -28.98 30.13 -30.46
C GLU A 375 -27.75 30.51 -29.61
N PRO A 376 -26.68 31.07 -30.19
CA PRO A 376 -25.37 31.14 -29.55
C PRO A 376 -25.20 32.34 -28.59
N ALA A 377 -24.52 32.10 -27.47
CA ALA A 377 -24.16 33.16 -26.53
C ALA A 377 -23.03 34.08 -27.07
N PRO A 378 -23.07 35.39 -26.79
CA PRO A 378 -22.07 36.34 -27.28
C PRO A 378 -20.70 36.22 -26.59
N PRO A 379 -19.60 36.65 -27.22
CA PRO A 379 -18.24 36.47 -26.71
C PRO A 379 -17.99 37.30 -25.43
N LEU A 380 -17.65 36.62 -24.34
CA LEU A 380 -17.23 37.24 -23.08
C LEU A 380 -15.75 37.67 -23.15
N VAL A 381 -15.51 38.95 -22.93
CA VAL A 381 -14.16 39.52 -22.84
C VAL A 381 -13.46 39.01 -21.57
N PRO A 382 -12.26 38.40 -21.65
CA PRO A 382 -11.56 37.91 -20.47
C PRO A 382 -11.11 39.06 -19.57
N LYS A 383 -11.43 38.98 -18.27
CA LYS A 383 -10.84 39.84 -17.24
C LYS A 383 -9.46 39.30 -16.83
N PRO A 384 -8.47 40.16 -16.57
CA PRO A 384 -7.12 39.72 -16.23
C PRO A 384 -7.05 39.11 -14.83
N SER A 385 -6.43 37.93 -14.73
CA SER A 385 -5.97 37.33 -13.48
C SER A 385 -4.63 37.93 -13.05
N SER A 386 -4.49 38.30 -11.77
CA SER A 386 -3.34 39.09 -11.29
C SER A 386 -2.70 38.58 -10.00
N VAL A 387 -1.82 37.56 -10.12
CA VAL A 387 -0.53 37.50 -9.42
C VAL A 387 0.46 36.81 -10.36
N PRO A 388 1.66 37.37 -10.65
CA PRO A 388 2.67 36.68 -11.44
C PRO A 388 3.38 35.61 -10.58
N GLY A 389 3.22 34.35 -10.96
CA GLY A 389 4.16 33.29 -10.55
C GLY A 389 5.51 33.47 -11.24
N THR A 390 6.57 32.91 -10.67
CA THR A 390 7.89 32.87 -11.31
C THR A 390 7.88 31.83 -12.44
N GLN A 391 7.51 32.25 -13.66
CA GLN A 391 7.63 31.44 -14.88
C GLN A 391 9.06 30.90 -15.02
N SER A 392 9.22 29.62 -15.34
CA SER A 392 10.53 29.02 -15.58
C SER A 392 11.08 29.35 -16.97
N ALA A 393 12.37 29.11 -17.19
CA ALA A 393 12.99 29.20 -18.51
C ALA A 393 12.30 28.30 -19.56
N ILE A 394 11.75 27.16 -19.14
CA ILE A 394 10.98 26.24 -19.99
C ILE A 394 9.62 26.85 -20.34
N ASP A 395 8.92 27.46 -19.39
CA ASP A 395 7.61 28.07 -19.64
C ASP A 395 7.74 29.27 -20.60
N LEU A 396 8.71 30.16 -20.36
CA LEU A 396 9.01 31.29 -21.25
C LEU A 396 9.40 30.84 -22.67
N THR A 397 10.15 29.73 -22.78
CA THR A 397 10.53 29.16 -24.08
C THR A 397 9.35 28.45 -24.76
N ALA A 398 8.44 27.83 -24.01
CA ALA A 398 7.21 27.24 -24.54
C ALA A 398 6.20 28.31 -25.01
N GLU A 399 6.06 29.42 -24.28
CA GLU A 399 5.26 30.59 -24.68
C GLU A 399 5.80 31.23 -25.98
N PHE A 400 7.13 31.23 -26.19
CA PHE A 400 7.75 31.66 -27.44
C PHE A 400 7.52 30.67 -28.61
N LEU A 401 7.59 29.36 -28.36
CA LEU A 401 7.40 28.34 -29.39
C LEU A 401 5.93 28.17 -29.82
N LEU A 402 4.99 28.44 -28.92
CA LEU A 402 3.54 28.31 -29.15
C LEU A 402 3.02 28.95 -30.46
N PRO A 403 3.25 30.25 -30.73
CA PRO A 403 2.83 30.88 -31.98
C PRO A 403 3.63 30.42 -33.22
N LEU A 404 4.76 29.73 -33.02
CA LEU A 404 5.61 29.22 -34.11
C LEU A 404 5.19 27.83 -34.58
N LEU A 405 4.42 27.06 -33.80
CA LEU A 405 3.89 25.75 -34.16
C LEU A 405 2.67 25.81 -35.09
N SER A 406 2.75 26.60 -36.17
CA SER A 406 1.75 26.58 -37.24
C SER A 406 1.86 25.28 -38.07
N PRO A 407 0.78 24.79 -38.71
CA PRO A 407 0.85 23.60 -39.56
C PRO A 407 1.89 23.70 -40.68
N GLU A 408 2.08 24.90 -41.24
CA GLU A 408 3.09 25.17 -42.27
C GLU A 408 4.52 25.11 -41.71
N ASN A 409 4.78 25.71 -40.54
CA ASN A 409 6.08 25.65 -39.89
C ASN A 409 6.42 24.23 -39.43
N VAL A 410 5.45 23.49 -38.90
CA VAL A 410 5.63 22.09 -38.49
C VAL A 410 5.87 21.19 -39.71
N ALA A 411 5.14 21.38 -40.82
CA ALA A 411 5.40 20.66 -42.06
C ALA A 411 6.81 20.96 -42.61
N ASN A 412 7.23 22.22 -42.62
CA ASN A 412 8.59 22.61 -43.03
C ASN A 412 9.67 22.04 -42.10
N LEU A 413 9.44 22.04 -40.78
CA LEU A 413 10.36 21.43 -39.81
C LEU A 413 10.49 19.91 -40.03
N VAL A 414 9.36 19.22 -40.27
CA VAL A 414 9.35 17.80 -40.62
C VAL A 414 10.13 17.56 -41.92
N LEU A 415 9.85 18.29 -42.99
CA LEU A 415 10.55 18.17 -44.28
C LEU A 415 12.07 18.41 -44.16
N ILE A 416 12.50 19.36 -43.34
CA ILE A 416 13.93 19.56 -43.02
C ILE A 416 14.49 18.38 -42.22
N SER A 417 13.75 17.87 -41.24
CA SER A 417 14.17 16.73 -40.41
C SER A 417 14.23 15.41 -41.17
N MET A 418 13.45 15.23 -42.24
CA MET A 418 13.46 14.00 -43.07
C MET A 418 14.84 13.70 -43.67
N VAL A 419 15.68 14.71 -43.89
CA VAL A 419 17.08 14.55 -44.36
C VAL A 419 18.00 13.92 -43.30
N TYR A 420 17.56 13.90 -42.03
CA TYR A 420 18.27 13.32 -40.88
C TYR A 420 17.63 12.02 -40.37
N LEU A 421 16.54 11.56 -40.98
CA LEU A 421 15.94 10.26 -40.67
C LEU A 421 16.65 9.14 -41.47
N PRO A 422 16.84 7.94 -40.89
CA PRO A 422 17.34 6.80 -41.64
C PRO A 422 16.30 6.32 -42.65
N ASP A 423 16.77 5.82 -43.81
CA ASP A 423 15.92 5.32 -44.90
C ASP A 423 14.99 4.15 -44.49
N ALA A 424 15.35 3.43 -43.42
CA ALA A 424 14.55 2.38 -42.81
C ALA A 424 14.09 2.77 -41.39
N MET A 425 12.81 2.57 -41.09
CA MET A 425 12.21 2.90 -39.78
C MET A 425 12.86 2.07 -38.65
N PRO A 426 13.43 2.69 -37.60
CA PRO A 426 14.07 1.95 -36.51
C PRO A 426 13.11 1.05 -35.74
N ALA A 427 13.52 -0.20 -35.49
CA ALA A 427 12.77 -1.20 -34.71
C ALA A 427 12.59 -0.86 -33.21
N SER A 428 13.25 0.21 -32.75
CA SER A 428 12.98 0.90 -31.48
C SER A 428 11.75 1.80 -31.61
N PHE A 429 11.76 2.76 -32.54
CA PHE A 429 10.68 3.70 -32.82
C PHE A 429 9.34 2.99 -33.07
N GLN A 430 9.35 1.99 -33.98
CA GLN A 430 8.16 1.20 -34.31
C GLN A 430 7.57 0.44 -33.10
N ALA A 431 8.40 0.11 -32.09
CA ALA A 431 7.97 -0.58 -30.88
C ALA A 431 7.57 0.38 -29.73
N THR A 432 7.87 1.67 -29.83
CA THR A 432 7.49 2.71 -28.86
C THR A 432 6.39 3.66 -29.36
N TYR A 433 6.15 3.69 -30.66
CA TYR A 433 5.14 4.55 -31.29
C TYR A 433 3.74 4.23 -30.74
N THR A 434 3.09 5.25 -30.19
CA THR A 434 1.72 5.16 -29.66
C THR A 434 0.89 6.20 -30.42
N PRO A 435 -0.16 5.80 -31.18
CA PRO A 435 -0.98 6.76 -31.93
C PRO A 435 -1.66 7.77 -31.01
N VAL A 436 -1.60 9.06 -31.36
CA VAL A 436 -2.26 10.13 -30.60
C VAL A 436 -3.72 10.21 -31.05
N GLU A 437 -4.63 9.65 -30.25
CA GLU A 437 -6.07 9.49 -30.57
C GLU A 437 -6.85 10.80 -30.81
N SER A 438 -6.25 11.98 -30.58
CA SER A 438 -6.89 13.28 -30.78
C SER A 438 -5.90 14.36 -31.22
N ALA A 439 -5.05 14.04 -32.20
CA ALA A 439 -3.98 14.89 -32.69
C ALA A 439 -4.45 16.29 -33.13
N GLY A 440 -3.74 17.35 -32.72
CA GLY A 440 -3.95 18.73 -33.18
C GLY A 440 -4.79 19.63 -32.27
N THR A 441 -5.09 19.20 -31.05
CA THR A 441 -5.76 20.06 -30.05
C THR A 441 -4.81 21.15 -29.51
N ASP A 442 -5.36 22.32 -29.15
CA ASP A 442 -4.60 23.42 -28.53
C ASP A 442 -3.80 22.98 -27.28
N ALA A 443 -4.35 22.06 -26.48
CA ALA A 443 -3.65 21.46 -25.35
C ALA A 443 -2.40 20.64 -25.76
N GLN A 444 -2.45 19.92 -26.89
CA GLN A 444 -1.30 19.19 -27.43
C GLN A 444 -0.29 20.11 -28.12
N ILE A 445 -0.72 21.19 -28.77
CA ILE A 445 0.19 22.19 -29.33
C ILE A 445 0.98 22.85 -28.18
N LYS A 446 0.32 23.14 -27.05
CA LYS A 446 0.95 23.59 -25.80
C LYS A 446 1.91 22.55 -25.21
N HIS A 447 1.55 21.26 -25.24
CA HIS A 447 2.45 20.20 -24.79
C HIS A 447 3.67 20.01 -25.70
N LEU A 448 3.50 20.04 -27.03
CA LEU A 448 4.59 19.95 -28.00
C LEU A 448 5.56 21.13 -27.85
N ALA A 449 5.02 22.35 -27.66
CA ALA A 449 5.82 23.52 -27.33
C ALA A 449 6.62 23.32 -26.03
N ARG A 450 6.03 22.70 -25.00
CA ARG A 450 6.70 22.38 -23.73
C ARG A 450 7.80 21.32 -23.88
N LEU A 451 7.56 20.25 -24.64
CA LEU A 451 8.57 19.22 -24.92
C LEU A 451 9.75 19.82 -25.69
N MET A 452 9.48 20.58 -26.75
CA MET A 452 10.52 21.27 -27.53
C MET A 452 11.27 22.30 -26.68
N ALA A 453 10.57 23.09 -25.86
CA ALA A 453 11.19 24.02 -24.92
C ALA A 453 12.09 23.31 -23.90
N THR A 454 11.68 22.15 -23.40
CA THR A 454 12.47 21.34 -22.45
C THR A 454 13.77 20.85 -23.10
N GLN A 455 13.70 20.27 -24.30
CA GLN A 455 14.88 19.79 -25.02
C GLN A 455 15.81 20.94 -25.47
N MET A 456 15.25 22.08 -25.90
CA MET A 456 16.02 23.28 -26.22
C MET A 456 16.72 23.84 -24.97
N THR A 457 16.00 23.96 -23.85
CA THR A 457 16.57 24.42 -22.56
C THR A 457 17.69 23.49 -22.10
N ALA A 458 17.51 22.17 -22.22
CA ALA A 458 18.53 21.17 -21.91
C ALA A 458 19.77 21.25 -22.83
N ALA A 459 19.58 21.63 -24.10
CA ALA A 459 20.66 21.94 -25.04
C ALA A 459 21.31 23.32 -24.82
N GLY A 460 20.83 24.11 -23.84
CA GLY A 460 21.35 25.45 -23.54
C GLY A 460 20.81 26.57 -24.44
N ILE A 461 19.73 26.32 -25.19
CA ILE A 461 19.20 27.19 -26.25
C ILE A 461 17.78 27.66 -25.88
N GLY A 462 17.46 28.94 -26.06
CA GLY A 462 16.09 29.45 -26.02
C GLY A 462 15.94 30.78 -25.25
N PRO A 463 14.96 31.62 -25.62
CA PRO A 463 14.83 32.98 -25.07
C PRO A 463 14.49 33.00 -23.57
N GLY A 464 13.83 31.97 -23.02
CA GLY A 464 13.62 31.88 -21.58
C GLY A 464 14.93 31.68 -20.79
N LEU A 465 15.91 31.00 -21.40
CA LEU A 465 17.23 30.77 -20.80
C LEU A 465 18.10 32.03 -20.87
N GLU A 466 17.99 32.81 -21.96
CA GLU A 466 18.59 34.14 -22.09
C GLU A 466 17.98 35.15 -21.10
N GLN A 467 16.65 35.17 -20.94
CA GLN A 467 15.97 36.04 -19.99
C GLN A 467 16.25 35.67 -18.53
N CYS A 468 16.37 34.38 -18.18
CA CYS A 468 16.82 33.98 -16.86
C CYS A 468 18.26 34.46 -16.57
N LYS A 469 19.20 34.28 -17.49
CA LYS A 469 20.58 34.78 -17.35
C LYS A 469 20.65 36.30 -17.22
N ALA A 470 19.92 37.04 -18.06
CA ALA A 470 19.85 38.50 -17.97
C ALA A 470 19.26 38.97 -16.63
N ARG A 471 18.28 38.23 -16.09
CA ARG A 471 17.67 38.52 -14.78
C ARG A 471 18.61 38.18 -13.61
N GLU A 472 19.45 37.15 -13.75
CA GLU A 472 20.53 36.86 -12.82
C GLU A 472 21.60 37.99 -12.85
N GLU A 473 22.03 38.43 -14.03
CA GLU A 473 22.99 39.53 -14.22
C GLU A 473 22.51 40.92 -13.76
N ASP A 474 21.19 41.17 -13.75
CA ASP A 474 20.59 42.36 -13.11
C ASP A 474 20.47 42.18 -11.59
N SER A 475 20.03 41.00 -11.12
CA SER A 475 19.90 40.73 -9.68
C SER A 475 21.23 40.78 -8.92
N GLY A 476 22.34 40.49 -9.60
CA GLY A 476 23.69 40.57 -9.05
C GLY A 476 24.23 41.98 -8.83
N LYS A 477 23.50 43.06 -9.20
CA LYS A 477 24.01 44.44 -9.15
C LYS A 477 23.47 45.34 -8.04
N GLU A 478 22.44 44.92 -7.29
CA GLU A 478 21.98 45.64 -6.09
C GLU A 478 22.57 45.08 -4.77
N GLY A 479 23.50 44.13 -4.85
CA GLY A 479 24.06 43.40 -3.71
C GLY A 479 25.60 43.33 -3.67
N ALA A 480 26.24 44.46 -3.34
CA ALA A 480 27.68 44.61 -3.02
C ALA A 480 28.72 44.45 -4.15
N GLU A 481 29.14 45.59 -4.73
CA GLU A 481 30.52 45.77 -5.21
C GLU A 481 31.46 46.19 -4.03
N GLY A 482 32.75 45.85 -4.14
CA GLY A 482 33.75 46.00 -3.07
C GLY A 482 34.46 44.66 -2.77
N GLU A 483 34.86 43.92 -3.80
CA GLU A 483 36.23 43.93 -4.39
C GLU A 483 37.24 43.03 -3.64
N GLY A 484 38.09 42.24 -4.31
CA GLY A 484 38.28 42.08 -5.78
C GLY A 484 39.55 41.28 -6.09
N VAL A 485 40.22 41.56 -7.22
CA VAL A 485 41.56 41.05 -7.67
C VAL A 485 41.51 39.61 -8.25
N ALA A 486 42.03 39.24 -9.44
CA ALA A 486 42.79 39.88 -10.56
C ALA A 486 42.75 38.93 -11.81
N GLU A 487 43.15 39.24 -13.06
CA GLU A 487 43.45 40.45 -13.88
C GLU A 487 43.52 40.02 -15.38
N ALA A 488 43.89 40.94 -16.30
CA ALA A 488 44.55 40.71 -17.61
C ALA A 488 43.77 40.08 -18.81
N LEU A 489 44.02 40.43 -20.09
CA LEU A 489 44.74 41.57 -20.73
C LEU A 489 44.44 41.65 -22.27
N SER A 490 44.53 42.85 -22.86
CA SER A 490 44.76 43.15 -24.31
C SER A 490 43.65 42.82 -25.35
N GLY A 491 43.42 43.59 -26.44
CA GLY A 491 43.90 44.95 -26.77
C GLY A 491 44.10 45.30 -28.27
N SER A 492 43.22 46.14 -28.86
CA SER A 492 43.45 47.03 -30.06
C SER A 492 42.18 47.87 -30.31
N LYS A 493 42.23 49.22 -30.31
CA LYS A 493 42.45 50.14 -31.46
C LYS A 493 41.37 50.08 -32.58
N ASP A 494 40.86 51.20 -33.11
CA ASP A 494 41.34 52.59 -33.07
C ASP A 494 40.21 53.64 -33.28
N LEU A 495 40.38 54.86 -32.74
CA LEU A 495 39.82 56.16 -33.21
C LEU A 495 38.25 56.32 -33.29
N LEU A 496 37.57 57.37 -32.79
CA LEU A 496 37.90 58.77 -32.52
C LEU A 496 37.02 59.43 -31.41
N ILE A 497 37.62 60.34 -30.62
CA ILE A 497 37.08 61.67 -30.18
C ILE A 497 35.85 61.69 -29.21
N ARG A 498 35.83 62.44 -28.08
CA ARG A 498 36.83 63.26 -27.35
C ARG A 498 36.30 63.71 -25.96
N ARG A 499 37.14 63.61 -24.91
CA ARG A 499 37.47 64.67 -23.88
C ARG A 499 36.35 65.18 -22.94
N LYS A 500 36.59 65.75 -21.75
CA LYS A 500 37.77 66.06 -20.87
C LYS A 500 37.19 66.51 -19.49
N VAL A 501 37.88 66.60 -18.34
CA VAL A 501 39.15 66.09 -17.75
C VAL A 501 39.01 66.34 -16.23
N SER A 502 39.17 65.36 -15.33
CA SER A 502 40.38 64.98 -14.58
C SER A 502 41.09 66.08 -13.75
N ALA A 503 41.18 65.86 -12.42
CA ALA A 503 42.24 66.32 -11.50
C ALA A 503 42.08 65.51 -10.18
N VAL A 504 43.04 64.71 -9.69
CA VAL A 504 44.33 65.05 -9.01
C VAL A 504 44.12 65.59 -7.57
N SER A 505 44.75 65.11 -6.49
CA SER A 505 45.56 63.88 -6.24
C SER A 505 45.89 63.74 -4.73
N MET A 506 46.46 62.59 -4.33
CA MET A 506 47.45 62.35 -3.23
C MET A 506 47.67 63.41 -2.11
N GLY A 507 47.86 62.93 -0.86
CA GLY A 507 49.09 63.32 -0.12
C GLY A 507 49.09 63.41 1.41
N GLN A 508 49.68 62.40 2.05
CA GLN A 508 50.72 62.48 3.10
C GLN A 508 50.49 63.05 4.54
N ALA A 509 51.31 62.47 5.44
CA ALA A 509 52.02 63.06 6.59
C ALA A 509 51.40 63.02 8.00
N ILE A 510 52.30 63.11 8.98
CA ILE A 510 52.13 62.77 10.41
C ILE A 510 52.84 63.85 11.26
N SER A 511 52.31 64.12 12.46
CA SER A 511 52.99 64.74 13.63
C SER A 511 53.03 66.28 13.74
N VAL A 512 52.60 66.79 14.92
CA VAL A 512 53.32 67.68 15.87
C VAL A 512 52.36 68.61 16.67
N LEU A 513 52.30 68.34 17.97
CA LEU A 513 52.05 69.20 19.16
C LEU A 513 51.48 70.64 19.06
N GLY A 514 50.34 70.86 19.73
CA GLY A 514 50.05 72.04 20.60
C GLY A 514 49.57 73.34 19.94
N ALA A 515 48.99 74.31 20.66
CA ALA A 515 48.49 74.38 22.06
C ALA A 515 47.56 75.62 22.25
N TYR A 516 47.04 75.85 23.47
CA TYR A 516 46.12 76.95 23.88
C TYR A 516 44.69 76.87 23.27
N GLY A 517 43.58 77.33 23.86
CA GLY A 517 43.31 78.12 25.07
C GLY A 517 43.06 79.61 24.73
N GLY A 518 41.96 80.29 25.08
CA GLY A 518 40.73 79.98 25.83
C GLY A 518 40.02 81.31 26.24
N LYS A 519 38.83 81.28 26.89
CA LYS A 519 37.99 82.46 27.32
C LYS A 519 37.23 83.16 26.16
N SER A 520 36.12 83.92 26.33
CA SER A 520 35.08 84.08 27.38
C SER A 520 33.94 85.01 26.89
N GLN A 521 32.87 85.23 27.69
CA GLN A 521 31.82 86.29 27.59
C GLN A 521 30.75 86.14 26.48
N SER A 522 29.57 86.80 26.55
CA SER A 522 28.53 86.95 27.62
C SER A 522 27.28 87.68 27.04
N GLU A 523 26.17 87.76 27.80
CA GLU A 523 24.91 88.50 27.52
C GLU A 523 24.04 87.94 26.35
N GLU A 524 22.75 87.58 26.51
CA GLU A 524 21.50 88.38 26.76
C GLU A 524 20.99 89.08 25.47
N MET A 525 19.68 89.23 25.15
CA MET A 525 18.46 89.32 25.99
C MET A 525 17.15 89.05 25.17
N GLU A 526 16.07 88.55 25.81
CA GLU A 526 14.61 88.68 25.48
C GLU A 526 14.05 88.30 24.06
N ASP A 527 12.75 88.04 23.83
CA ASP A 527 11.52 88.02 24.67
C ASP A 527 10.61 86.78 24.34
N SER A 528 9.35 86.79 24.78
CA SER A 528 8.42 85.68 25.01
C SER A 528 6.98 86.08 24.57
N PRO A 529 5.87 85.37 24.91
CA PRO A 529 5.66 84.08 25.60
C PRO A 529 4.72 83.15 24.73
N GLN A 530 3.71 82.36 25.12
CA GLN A 530 3.01 82.04 26.39
C GLN A 530 2.14 80.74 26.24
N VAL A 531 1.67 80.19 27.38
CA VAL A 531 0.49 79.28 27.57
C VAL A 531 0.55 77.77 27.21
N ALA A 532 0.19 76.95 28.23
CA ALA A 532 -0.44 75.61 28.22
C ALA A 532 0.35 74.27 28.10
N THR A 533 0.50 73.64 29.28
CA THR A 533 0.15 72.23 29.61
C THR A 533 0.97 71.02 29.09
N ALA A 534 1.79 70.46 30.00
CA ALA A 534 1.50 69.22 30.77
C ALA A 534 2.40 67.95 30.62
N LYS A 535 2.50 67.26 31.78
CA LYS A 535 2.98 65.89 32.09
C LYS A 535 4.49 65.65 32.34
N ARG A 536 4.72 64.89 33.43
CA ARG A 536 5.99 64.39 33.99
C ARG A 536 6.23 62.93 33.50
N LEU A 537 7.46 62.39 33.38
CA LEU A 537 8.53 62.15 34.38
C LEU A 537 8.17 61.03 35.41
N PRO A 538 8.95 59.93 35.53
CA PRO A 538 8.69 58.84 36.50
C PRO A 538 9.70 58.72 37.68
N GLU A 539 9.18 58.22 38.82
CA GLU A 539 9.85 57.35 39.82
C GLU A 539 10.97 57.94 40.77
N PRO A 540 11.48 57.23 41.83
CA PRO A 540 11.09 57.51 43.25
C PRO A 540 12.34 57.69 44.20
N ILE A 541 12.35 57.78 45.55
CA ILE A 541 11.84 56.91 46.67
C ILE A 541 11.96 57.64 48.05
N LEU A 542 10.86 57.67 48.84
CA LEU A 542 10.76 57.73 50.34
C LEU A 542 11.49 58.90 51.12
N PRO A 543 11.62 58.94 52.49
CA PRO A 543 10.84 59.95 53.27
C PRO A 543 11.53 60.65 54.48
N SER A 544 10.88 61.62 55.13
CA SER A 544 10.77 61.74 56.62
C SER A 544 10.02 63.01 57.09
N ALA A 545 9.72 63.08 58.39
CA ALA A 545 8.78 64.01 59.03
C ALA A 545 9.35 65.39 59.43
N GLN A 546 8.48 66.39 59.68
CA GLN A 546 8.21 66.87 61.06
C GLN A 546 7.09 67.92 61.22
N THR A 547 6.29 67.71 62.29
CA THR A 547 5.48 68.63 63.13
C THR A 547 5.20 70.10 62.75
N LYS A 548 3.94 70.52 62.96
CA LYS A 548 3.58 71.56 63.96
C LYS A 548 2.11 71.49 64.42
N VAL A 549 1.89 71.93 65.66
CA VAL A 549 0.63 72.15 66.42
C VAL A 549 0.75 73.56 67.05
N PRO A 550 -0.24 74.17 67.76
CA PRO A 550 -1.63 73.79 68.11
C PRO A 550 -2.68 74.84 67.59
N GLY A 551 -3.98 74.84 67.89
CA GLY A 551 -4.89 73.92 68.61
C GLY A 551 -6.06 74.66 69.28
N ALA A 552 -7.14 73.97 69.68
CA ALA A 552 -8.27 74.53 70.45
C ALA A 552 -9.00 73.45 71.27
N SER A 553 -9.77 73.84 72.30
CA SER A 553 -10.41 72.93 73.27
C SER A 553 -11.90 72.70 73.00
N GLY A 554 -12.40 71.46 73.17
CA GLY A 554 -13.80 71.11 72.96
C GLY A 554 -14.18 69.73 73.51
N ARG A 555 -14.95 69.70 74.61
CA ARG A 555 -15.49 68.55 75.37
C ARG A 555 -15.67 67.22 74.62
N LYS A 556 -15.21 66.12 75.23
CA LYS A 556 -15.42 64.72 74.80
C LYS A 556 -16.91 64.39 74.61
N LYS A 557 -17.34 64.11 73.37
CA LYS A 557 -18.40 63.12 73.10
C LYS A 557 -17.79 61.72 73.09
N VAL A 558 -18.56 60.69 73.44
CA VAL A 558 -18.15 59.29 73.24
C VAL A 558 -18.17 59.01 71.74
N PHE A 559 -17.02 58.67 71.16
CA PHE A 559 -16.88 58.41 69.73
C PHE A 559 -17.42 57.02 69.39
N ARG A 560 -18.71 56.92 69.03
CA ARG A 560 -19.28 55.70 68.48
C ARG A 560 -18.91 55.62 67.00
N LEU A 561 -18.20 54.55 66.62
CA LEU A 561 -17.69 54.40 65.26
C LEU A 561 -18.80 54.41 64.19
N ALA A 562 -19.98 53.88 64.54
CA ALA A 562 -21.18 53.87 63.70
C ALA A 562 -21.72 55.27 63.35
N ASP A 563 -21.44 56.30 64.15
CA ASP A 563 -21.95 57.66 63.91
C ASP A 563 -21.12 58.41 62.83
N VAL A 564 -20.03 57.81 62.33
CA VAL A 564 -19.05 58.42 61.40
C VAL A 564 -18.79 57.56 60.16
N ILE A 565 -19.14 56.27 60.19
CA ILE A 565 -19.09 55.37 59.02
C ILE A 565 -20.42 55.44 58.27
N GLN A 566 -20.43 55.94 57.03
CA GLN A 566 -21.48 55.56 56.10
C GLN A 566 -21.32 54.07 55.75
N PRO A 567 -22.37 53.24 55.85
CA PRO A 567 -22.30 51.88 55.34
C PRO A 567 -22.04 51.95 53.83
N LEU A 568 -21.08 51.14 53.36
CA LEU A 568 -20.81 50.96 51.95
C LEU A 568 -22.08 50.46 51.26
N THR A 569 -22.41 50.98 50.08
CA THR A 569 -23.50 50.42 49.29
C THR A 569 -23.12 49.01 48.81
N GLU A 570 -24.10 48.15 48.52
CA GLU A 570 -23.83 46.76 48.13
C GLU A 570 -22.86 46.67 46.93
N ALA A 571 -23.08 47.48 45.89
CA ALA A 571 -22.16 47.62 44.76
C ALA A 571 -20.75 48.16 45.11
N GLN A 572 -20.59 48.89 46.23
CA GLN A 572 -19.26 49.26 46.75
C GLN A 572 -18.61 48.11 47.52
N VAL A 573 -19.38 47.33 48.30
CA VAL A 573 -18.90 46.13 49.00
C VAL A 573 -18.45 45.09 47.98
N GLU A 574 -19.29 44.77 46.99
CA GLU A 574 -19.02 43.88 45.86
C GLU A 574 -17.76 44.31 45.09
N LYS A 575 -17.66 45.59 44.70
CA LYS A 575 -16.48 46.13 44.02
C LYS A 575 -15.21 46.00 44.87
N LEU A 576 -15.28 46.22 46.18
CA LEU A 576 -14.14 46.08 47.09
C LEU A 576 -13.76 44.60 47.31
N ALA A 577 -14.74 43.69 47.36
CA ALA A 577 -14.54 42.25 47.41
C ALA A 577 -13.86 41.75 46.13
N ASN A 578 -14.38 42.12 44.95
CA ASN A 578 -13.80 41.75 43.66
C ASN A 578 -12.38 42.37 43.48
N MET A 579 -12.15 43.60 43.95
CA MET A 579 -10.78 44.14 44.05
C MET A 579 -9.87 43.38 45.04
N ALA A 580 -10.40 42.80 46.11
CA ALA A 580 -9.62 41.97 47.04
C ALA A 580 -9.30 40.59 46.44
N VAL A 581 -10.28 39.91 45.85
CA VAL A 581 -10.10 38.61 45.18
C VAL A 581 -9.10 38.74 44.03
N LYS A 582 -9.24 39.71 43.12
CA LYS A 582 -8.25 39.97 42.06
C LYS A 582 -6.83 40.16 42.60
N ARG A 583 -6.66 40.87 43.73
CA ARG A 583 -5.34 41.07 44.38
C ARG A 583 -4.76 39.75 44.93
N ILE A 584 -5.58 38.90 45.54
CA ILE A 584 -5.14 37.58 46.02
C ILE A 584 -4.83 36.64 44.83
N LEU A 585 -5.63 36.68 43.78
CA LEU A 585 -5.47 35.90 42.55
C LEU A 585 -4.11 36.21 41.90
N HIS A 586 -3.78 37.48 41.67
CA HIS A 586 -2.52 37.90 41.05
C HIS A 586 -1.29 37.83 41.97
N SER A 587 -1.45 37.54 43.27
CA SER A 587 -0.33 37.46 44.23
C SER A 587 0.57 36.22 44.09
N GLU A 588 0.25 35.32 43.15
CA GLU A 588 0.89 34.03 42.88
C GLU A 588 2.42 34.01 43.06
N LYS A 589 3.13 34.84 42.27
CA LYS A 589 4.61 34.86 42.26
C LYS A 589 5.22 35.41 43.56
N ALA A 590 4.47 36.16 44.36
CA ALA A 590 4.90 36.64 45.67
C ALA A 590 4.65 35.59 46.76
N VAL A 591 3.48 34.93 46.76
CA VAL A 591 3.13 33.90 47.75
C VAL A 591 3.97 32.64 47.55
N ALA A 592 4.27 32.25 46.32
CA ALA A 592 5.16 31.12 46.01
C ALA A 592 6.55 31.26 46.66
N ARG A 593 7.12 32.48 46.67
CA ARG A 593 8.42 32.78 47.31
C ARG A 593 8.39 32.66 48.84
N SER A 594 7.21 32.61 49.46
CA SER A 594 7.04 32.42 50.91
C SER A 594 6.63 30.99 51.30
N GLY A 595 6.46 30.08 50.33
CA GLY A 595 5.97 28.70 50.58
C GLY A 595 4.47 28.59 50.91
N MET A 596 3.76 29.71 51.07
CA MET A 596 2.37 29.75 51.54
C MET A 596 1.31 29.54 50.44
N SER A 597 1.68 29.00 49.28
CA SER A 597 0.78 28.78 48.13
C SER A 597 -0.49 28.00 48.50
N HIS A 598 -0.35 26.98 49.35
CA HIS A 598 -1.46 26.16 49.83
C HIS A 598 -2.50 26.96 50.64
N VAL A 599 -2.09 28.05 51.30
CA VAL A 599 -3.01 28.96 52.01
C VAL A 599 -3.73 29.88 51.02
N ARG A 600 -3.04 30.41 49.99
CA ARG A 600 -3.69 31.16 48.89
C ARG A 600 -4.75 30.31 48.20
N VAL A 601 -4.46 29.04 47.92
CA VAL A 601 -5.41 28.09 47.31
C VAL A 601 -6.66 27.87 48.17
N LYS A 602 -6.48 27.58 49.46
CA LYS A 602 -7.59 27.39 50.41
C LYS A 602 -8.40 28.67 50.67
N LEU A 603 -7.74 29.85 50.59
CA LEU A 603 -8.41 31.14 50.73
C LEU A 603 -9.25 31.47 49.50
N LEU A 604 -8.71 31.33 48.28
CA LEU A 604 -9.43 31.61 47.04
C LEU A 604 -10.65 30.70 46.86
N SER A 605 -10.47 29.38 46.99
CA SER A 605 -11.57 28.40 46.85
C SER A 605 -12.71 28.65 47.84
N ARG A 606 -12.42 29.04 49.09
CA ARG A 606 -13.44 29.41 50.08
C ARG A 606 -14.09 30.76 49.80
N LEU A 607 -13.32 31.78 49.42
CA LEU A 607 -13.89 33.10 49.09
C LEU A 607 -14.86 33.04 47.91
N VAL A 608 -14.58 32.21 46.89
CA VAL A 608 -15.46 32.05 45.72
C VAL A 608 -16.74 31.27 46.06
N THR A 609 -16.67 30.30 46.99
CA THR A 609 -17.82 29.42 47.32
C THR A 609 -18.68 29.90 48.49
N GLN A 610 -18.21 30.88 49.29
CA GLN A 610 -18.92 31.39 50.46
C GLN A 610 -19.54 32.78 50.28
N PHE A 611 -19.28 33.45 49.16
CA PHE A 611 -19.76 34.81 48.89
C PHE A 611 -20.37 34.89 47.49
N GLU A 612 -21.70 35.03 47.44
CA GLU A 612 -22.44 35.29 46.21
C GLU A 612 -21.95 36.60 45.54
N GLY A 613 -21.89 36.63 44.21
CA GLY A 613 -21.39 37.78 43.44
C GLY A 613 -19.85 37.92 43.37
N VAL A 614 -19.08 37.05 44.03
CA VAL A 614 -17.63 36.96 43.78
C VAL A 614 -17.38 36.32 42.42
N MET A 615 -16.42 36.86 41.66
CA MET A 615 -16.09 36.46 40.28
C MET A 615 -15.58 35.01 40.16
N LYS A 616 -16.48 34.02 40.25
CA LYS A 616 -16.20 32.59 40.02
C LYS A 616 -15.62 32.37 38.62
N ASP A 617 -16.19 33.03 37.63
CA ASP A 617 -15.79 32.90 36.22
C ASP A 617 -14.38 33.45 35.99
N GLU A 618 -14.01 34.61 36.54
CA GLU A 618 -12.62 35.11 36.46
C GLU A 618 -11.61 34.18 37.15
N VAL A 619 -12.03 33.45 38.18
CA VAL A 619 -11.17 32.45 38.84
C VAL A 619 -11.07 31.18 38.00
N LEU A 620 -12.13 30.78 37.30
CA LEU A 620 -12.10 29.68 36.32
C LEU A 620 -11.25 30.05 35.10
N ASP A 621 -11.40 31.24 34.52
CA ASP A 621 -10.56 31.78 33.44
C ASP A 621 -9.08 31.80 33.86
N PHE A 622 -8.78 32.34 35.05
CA PHE A 622 -7.43 32.36 35.59
C PHE A 622 -6.87 30.95 35.85
N ILE A 623 -7.70 29.98 36.25
CA ILE A 623 -7.28 28.58 36.32
C ILE A 623 -6.97 28.07 34.90
N LEU A 624 -7.85 28.32 33.93
CA LEU A 624 -7.72 27.85 32.55
C LEU A 624 -6.52 28.45 31.80
N GLU A 625 -6.13 29.70 32.08
CA GLU A 625 -4.89 30.34 31.56
C GLU A 625 -3.68 29.39 31.61
N ASP A 626 -3.35 28.89 32.81
CA ASP A 626 -2.28 27.91 33.08
C ASP A 626 -2.75 26.89 34.12
N ILE A 627 -3.65 25.99 33.69
CA ILE A 627 -4.20 24.94 34.54
C ILE A 627 -3.15 23.90 34.95
N ARG A 628 -1.98 23.88 34.32
CA ARG A 628 -0.87 22.99 34.69
C ARG A 628 -0.29 23.42 36.04
N THR A 629 0.13 24.69 36.17
CA THR A 629 0.66 25.20 37.45
C THR A 629 -0.44 25.51 38.47
N ARG A 630 -1.67 25.76 38.02
CA ARG A 630 -2.83 26.14 38.86
C ARG A 630 -3.75 24.97 39.21
N SER A 631 -3.38 23.73 38.88
CA SER A 631 -4.21 22.53 39.08
C SER A 631 -4.67 22.34 40.54
N ASP A 632 -3.85 22.62 41.54
CA ASP A 632 -4.23 22.57 42.96
C ASP A 632 -5.41 23.51 43.30
N LEU A 633 -5.52 24.65 42.62
CA LEU A 633 -6.65 25.57 42.77
C LEU A 633 -7.92 25.04 42.10
N ALA A 634 -7.80 24.39 40.94
CA ALA A 634 -8.90 23.71 40.26
C ALA A 634 -9.50 22.61 41.15
N PHE A 635 -8.66 21.73 41.70
CA PHE A 635 -9.10 20.70 42.65
C PHE A 635 -9.72 21.31 43.90
N SER A 636 -9.05 22.29 44.55
CA SER A 636 -9.55 22.90 45.78
C SER A 636 -10.87 23.65 45.59
N LEU A 637 -11.16 24.19 44.39
CA LEU A 637 -12.45 24.78 44.05
C LEU A 637 -13.51 23.69 43.86
N LEU A 638 -13.26 22.71 42.99
CA LEU A 638 -14.19 21.62 42.68
C LEU A 638 -14.62 20.82 43.92
N TYR A 639 -13.68 20.50 44.80
CA TYR A 639 -13.98 19.86 46.10
C TYR A 639 -14.77 20.79 47.04
N GLN A 640 -14.53 22.09 47.03
CA GLN A 640 -15.22 23.03 47.92
C GLN A 640 -16.66 23.33 47.45
N GLU A 641 -16.91 23.36 46.14
CA GLU A 641 -18.26 23.37 45.52
C GLU A 641 -19.05 22.12 45.89
N TYR A 642 -18.44 20.92 45.78
CA TYR A 642 -19.09 19.67 46.18
C TYR A 642 -19.44 19.64 47.67
N ASN A 643 -18.55 20.15 48.54
CA ASN A 643 -18.83 20.29 49.96
C ASN A 643 -19.94 21.33 50.26
N ALA A 644 -20.11 22.37 49.42
CA ALA A 644 -21.21 23.32 49.55
C ALA A 644 -22.56 22.68 49.17
N TYR A 645 -22.60 21.88 48.10
CA TYR A 645 -23.76 21.05 47.77
C TYR A 645 -24.14 20.11 48.94
N LEU A 646 -23.17 19.37 49.49
CA LEU A 646 -23.41 18.47 50.63
C LEU A 646 -23.91 19.20 51.88
N SER A 647 -23.47 20.43 52.15
CA SER A 647 -23.91 21.20 53.32
C SER A 647 -25.32 21.78 53.20
N GLN A 648 -25.93 21.74 52.00
CA GLN A 648 -27.28 22.23 51.72
C GLN A 648 -28.33 21.12 51.58
N LEU A 649 -27.94 19.84 51.70
CA LEU A 649 -28.87 18.69 51.65
C LEU A 649 -29.97 18.81 52.72
N PRO A 650 -31.24 18.48 52.40
CA PRO A 650 -31.70 17.85 51.15
C PRO A 650 -31.99 18.81 49.98
N ASN A 651 -31.89 20.13 50.17
CA ASN A 651 -32.31 21.13 49.18
C ASN A 651 -31.18 21.65 48.25
N GLY A 652 -29.95 21.15 48.42
CA GLY A 652 -28.79 21.61 47.64
C GLY A 652 -28.90 21.29 46.14
N SER A 653 -28.64 22.28 45.30
CA SER A 653 -28.52 22.08 43.85
C SER A 653 -27.11 21.62 43.47
N LEU A 654 -27.01 20.76 42.44
CA LEU A 654 -25.74 20.31 41.87
C LEU A 654 -25.23 21.23 40.75
N GLU A 655 -26.04 22.20 40.28
CA GLU A 655 -25.75 23.04 39.10
C GLU A 655 -24.44 23.83 39.22
N THR A 656 -24.12 24.36 40.41
CA THR A 656 -22.89 25.14 40.65
C THR A 656 -21.62 24.28 40.63
N TYR A 657 -21.73 23.01 41.04
CA TYR A 657 -20.68 22.00 40.92
C TYR A 657 -20.55 21.51 39.47
N ASP A 658 -21.66 21.20 38.80
CA ASP A 658 -21.69 20.71 37.43
C ASP A 658 -21.10 21.75 36.47
N HIS A 659 -21.53 23.02 36.57
CA HIS A 659 -20.94 24.12 35.81
C HIS A 659 -19.43 24.26 36.06
N CYS A 660 -18.97 24.14 37.31
CA CYS A 660 -17.54 24.20 37.62
C CYS A 660 -16.76 23.04 36.96
N LEU A 661 -17.32 21.82 36.99
CA LEU A 661 -16.72 20.63 36.38
C LEU A 661 -16.69 20.73 34.85
N ILE A 662 -17.80 21.10 34.21
CA ILE A 662 -17.92 21.28 32.76
C ILE A 662 -16.93 22.34 32.27
N THR A 663 -16.92 23.54 32.86
CA THR A 663 -16.05 24.64 32.41
C THR A 663 -14.56 24.27 32.49
N LEU A 664 -14.14 23.54 33.54
CA LEU A 664 -12.77 23.03 33.63
C LEU A 664 -12.46 21.92 32.60
N LEU A 665 -13.39 21.00 32.33
CA LEU A 665 -13.21 19.93 31.34
C LEU A 665 -13.22 20.45 29.89
N SER A 666 -14.12 21.37 29.55
CA SER A 666 -14.21 21.98 28.22
C SER A 666 -12.99 22.87 27.93
N GLY A 667 -12.53 23.68 28.89
CA GLY A 667 -11.30 24.47 28.73
C GLY A 667 -10.02 23.63 28.61
N LEU A 668 -10.01 22.40 29.14
CA LEU A 668 -8.96 21.40 28.87
C LEU A 668 -9.11 20.74 27.48
N GLN A 669 -10.34 20.58 26.99
CA GLN A 669 -10.60 20.05 25.65
C GLN A 669 -10.14 21.03 24.56
N GLU A 670 -10.42 22.33 24.70
CA GLU A 670 -10.08 23.36 23.70
C GLU A 670 -8.57 23.61 23.51
N LYS A 671 -7.77 23.54 24.59
CA LYS A 671 -6.33 23.85 24.52
C LYS A 671 -5.52 22.66 23.98
N PRO A 672 -4.95 22.69 22.76
CA PRO A 672 -4.39 21.52 22.07
C PRO A 672 -3.15 20.90 22.74
N GLU A 673 -2.42 21.66 23.55
CA GLU A 673 -1.12 21.29 24.15
C GLU A 673 -1.20 20.26 25.31
N GLN A 674 -2.40 19.91 25.77
CA GLN A 674 -2.64 19.01 26.91
C GLN A 674 -2.33 17.52 26.58
N ARG A 675 -1.05 17.12 26.59
CA ARG A 675 -0.63 15.70 26.49
C ARG A 675 -0.36 15.03 27.84
N ASP A 676 -0.19 15.80 28.92
CA ASP A 676 0.32 15.35 30.22
C ASP A 676 -0.70 14.63 31.14
N GLY A 677 -1.79 14.08 30.60
CA GLY A 677 -2.78 13.33 31.39
C GLY A 677 -3.58 14.15 32.41
N LEU A 678 -3.47 15.47 32.42
CA LEU A 678 -4.15 16.35 33.40
C LEU A 678 -5.68 16.24 33.33
N PHE A 679 -6.25 16.06 32.13
CA PHE A 679 -7.67 15.75 31.94
C PHE A 679 -8.07 14.46 32.67
N THR A 680 -7.29 13.38 32.49
CA THR A 680 -7.49 12.10 33.19
C THR A 680 -7.40 12.27 34.71
N LYS A 681 -6.45 13.07 35.21
CA LYS A 681 -6.36 13.38 36.64
C LYS A 681 -7.60 14.14 37.12
N LEU A 682 -8.06 15.17 36.40
CA LEU A 682 -9.26 15.94 36.80
C LEU A 682 -10.49 15.03 36.88
N VAL A 683 -10.71 14.19 35.87
CA VAL A 683 -11.84 13.25 35.81
C VAL A 683 -11.78 12.18 36.91
N LEU A 684 -10.59 11.68 37.27
CA LEU A 684 -10.46 10.65 38.31
C LEU A 684 -10.57 11.21 39.74
N GLU A 685 -10.12 12.43 39.99
CA GLU A 685 -10.16 13.11 41.31
C GLU A 685 -11.48 13.85 41.56
N ALA A 686 -12.28 14.16 40.53
CA ALA A 686 -13.58 14.84 40.68
C ALA A 686 -14.52 14.04 41.62
N PRO A 687 -15.10 14.63 42.68
CA PRO A 687 -15.92 13.88 43.64
C PRO A 687 -17.03 13.05 42.99
N LEU A 688 -17.80 13.66 42.08
CA LEU A 688 -18.90 13.05 41.33
C LEU A 688 -18.78 13.38 39.85
N ILE A 689 -19.01 12.40 38.96
CA ILE A 689 -19.19 12.65 37.53
C ILE A 689 -20.69 12.71 37.24
N THR A 690 -21.14 13.86 36.76
CA THR A 690 -22.49 14.16 36.27
C THR A 690 -22.70 13.62 34.85
N GLU A 691 -23.94 13.59 34.39
CA GLU A 691 -24.28 13.17 33.02
C GLU A 691 -23.77 14.21 32.00
N SER A 692 -23.92 15.50 32.31
CA SER A 692 -23.35 16.63 31.58
C SER A 692 -21.83 16.50 31.39
N ALA A 693 -21.08 16.19 32.47
CA ALA A 693 -19.64 15.99 32.39
C ALA A 693 -19.27 14.71 31.62
N LEU A 694 -20.11 13.68 31.67
CA LEU A 694 -19.90 12.44 30.91
C LEU A 694 -20.06 12.67 29.39
N GLU A 695 -20.92 13.60 28.95
CA GLU A 695 -20.94 14.06 27.55
C GLU A 695 -19.63 14.75 27.14
N VAL A 696 -19.07 15.63 27.99
CA VAL A 696 -17.78 16.28 27.70
C VAL A 696 -16.67 15.22 27.59
N ILE A 697 -16.68 14.20 28.44
CA ILE A 697 -15.76 13.05 28.35
C ILE A 697 -15.97 12.26 27.05
N ARG A 698 -17.23 12.05 26.61
CA ARG A 698 -17.54 11.42 25.31
C ARG A 698 -16.93 12.23 24.16
N ARG A 699 -17.21 13.54 24.09
CA ARG A 699 -16.66 14.46 23.06
C ARG A 699 -15.12 14.51 23.08
N TYR A 700 -14.49 14.39 24.25
CA TYR A 700 -13.03 14.28 24.38
C TYR A 700 -12.48 12.95 23.83
N CYS A 701 -13.23 11.85 23.90
CA CYS A 701 -12.86 10.57 23.30
C CYS A 701 -13.02 10.54 21.76
N GLU A 702 -13.86 11.41 21.22
CA GLU A 702 -14.11 11.57 19.78
C GLU A 702 -13.06 12.44 19.04
N ASP A 703 -12.14 13.07 19.78
CA ASP A 703 -11.02 13.84 19.23
C ASP A 703 -9.91 12.89 18.75
N GLU A 704 -9.64 12.90 17.44
CA GLU A 704 -8.64 12.04 16.80
C GLU A 704 -7.19 12.25 17.30
N SER A 705 -6.88 13.39 17.91
CA SER A 705 -5.57 13.70 18.50
C SER A 705 -5.40 13.15 19.92
N ARG A 706 -6.51 12.86 20.62
CA ARG A 706 -6.57 12.55 22.05
C ARG A 706 -7.27 11.24 22.39
N VAL A 707 -7.94 10.62 21.43
CA VAL A 707 -8.69 9.35 21.54
C VAL A 707 -8.07 8.34 22.49
N TYR A 708 -6.76 8.04 22.38
CA TYR A 708 -6.11 7.06 23.25
C TYR A 708 -6.14 7.46 24.74
N LEU A 709 -5.93 8.74 25.05
CA LEU A 709 -5.98 9.29 26.41
C LEU A 709 -7.44 9.39 26.92
N GLY A 710 -8.39 9.73 26.05
CA GLY A 710 -9.83 9.69 26.36
C GLY A 710 -10.30 8.28 26.71
N MET A 711 -10.03 7.30 25.85
CA MET A 711 -10.39 5.89 26.08
C MET A 711 -9.68 5.31 27.31
N THR A 712 -8.42 5.71 27.56
CA THR A 712 -7.72 5.38 28.82
C THR A 712 -8.44 5.98 30.03
N THR A 713 -8.95 7.22 29.92
CA THR A 713 -9.71 7.88 31.00
C THR A 713 -11.04 7.17 31.28
N LEU A 714 -11.81 6.79 30.25
CA LEU A 714 -13.02 5.97 30.40
C LEU A 714 -12.71 4.60 31.02
N LYS A 715 -11.67 3.92 30.56
CA LYS A 715 -11.22 2.63 31.13
C LYS A 715 -10.83 2.77 32.61
N GLU A 716 -10.12 3.83 32.99
CA GLU A 716 -9.77 4.07 34.39
C GLU A 716 -10.99 4.45 35.25
N LEU A 717 -11.98 5.17 34.71
CA LEU A 717 -13.27 5.41 35.38
C LEU A 717 -14.02 4.10 35.67
N ILE A 718 -14.18 3.23 34.66
CA ILE A 718 -14.82 1.91 34.80
C ILE A 718 -14.14 1.10 35.91
N VAL A 719 -12.80 1.09 35.96
CA VAL A 719 -12.03 0.32 36.93
C VAL A 719 -12.05 0.92 38.35
N LYS A 720 -12.08 2.24 38.49
CA LYS A 720 -11.95 2.93 39.79
C LYS A 720 -13.28 3.34 40.43
N ARG A 721 -14.40 3.31 39.70
CA ARG A 721 -15.72 3.78 40.18
C ARG A 721 -16.82 2.73 39.90
N PRO A 722 -16.79 1.57 40.60
CA PRO A 722 -17.71 0.46 40.36
C PRO A 722 -19.20 0.86 40.43
N SER A 723 -19.56 1.79 41.32
CA SER A 723 -20.95 2.25 41.53
C SER A 723 -21.65 2.83 40.29
N ARG A 724 -20.91 3.23 39.25
CA ARG A 724 -21.44 3.69 37.96
C ARG A 724 -20.77 3.01 36.75
N GLN A 725 -20.10 1.87 36.96
CA GLN A 725 -19.27 1.24 35.93
C GLN A 725 -20.01 0.93 34.61
N PHE A 726 -21.28 0.52 34.69
CA PHE A 726 -22.09 0.21 33.51
C PHE A 726 -22.45 1.45 32.68
N GLN A 727 -22.60 2.63 33.31
CA GLN A 727 -22.81 3.90 32.59
C GLN A 727 -21.55 4.28 31.80
N TYR A 728 -20.37 4.19 32.43
CA TYR A 728 -19.10 4.49 31.76
C TYR A 728 -18.75 3.44 30.68
N LEU A 729 -19.11 2.17 30.91
CA LEU A 729 -18.94 1.10 29.93
C LEU A 729 -19.89 1.27 28.73
N HIS A 730 -21.13 1.74 28.94
CA HIS A 730 -22.08 2.02 27.85
C HIS A 730 -21.53 3.11 26.91
N VAL A 731 -20.99 4.21 27.44
CA VAL A 731 -20.31 5.24 26.61
C VAL A 731 -19.15 4.66 25.79
N LEU A 732 -18.35 3.76 26.38
CA LEU A 732 -17.27 3.08 25.66
C LEU A 732 -17.79 2.11 24.58
N LEU A 733 -18.94 1.47 24.80
CA LEU A 733 -19.61 0.58 23.85
C LEU A 733 -20.20 1.36 22.65
N ASP A 734 -20.87 2.49 22.87
CA ASP A 734 -21.39 3.34 21.79
C ASP A 734 -20.27 3.81 20.85
N LEU A 735 -19.11 4.15 21.41
CA LEU A 735 -17.93 4.60 20.67
C LEU A 735 -17.31 3.49 19.78
N SER A 736 -17.74 2.22 19.93
CA SER A 736 -17.35 1.12 19.05
C SER A 736 -18.10 1.10 17.70
N SER A 737 -19.29 1.71 17.63
CA SER A 737 -20.06 1.92 16.40
C SER A 737 -19.80 3.26 15.71
N HIS A 738 -18.93 4.11 16.28
CA HIS A 738 -18.69 5.49 15.82
C HIS A 738 -18.09 5.60 14.40
N ASP A 739 -18.49 6.63 13.64
CA ASP A 739 -18.08 6.89 12.24
C ASP A 739 -16.55 7.01 12.07
N LYS A 740 -15.89 7.81 12.92
CA LYS A 740 -14.43 8.01 12.90
C LYS A 740 -13.68 6.72 13.24
N ASP A 741 -12.97 6.15 12.28
CA ASP A 741 -12.26 4.87 12.42
C ASP A 741 -11.23 4.85 13.56
N LYS A 742 -10.51 5.95 13.82
CA LYS A 742 -9.58 6.03 14.97
C LYS A 742 -10.28 5.88 16.32
N VAL A 743 -11.49 6.42 16.45
CA VAL A 743 -12.31 6.36 17.68
C VAL A 743 -12.76 4.92 17.90
N ARG A 744 -13.43 4.36 16.89
CA ARG A 744 -13.88 2.96 16.83
C ARG A 744 -12.77 1.95 17.12
N SER A 745 -11.64 2.02 16.41
CA SER A 745 -10.54 1.04 16.55
C SER A 745 -9.89 1.09 17.94
N ASN A 746 -9.79 2.26 18.57
CA ASN A 746 -9.36 2.37 19.97
C ASN A 746 -10.44 1.83 20.92
N ALA A 747 -11.71 2.22 20.78
CA ALA A 747 -12.80 1.74 21.62
C ALA A 747 -12.86 0.21 21.64
N LEU A 748 -12.88 -0.44 20.48
CA LEU A 748 -12.82 -1.90 20.32
C LEU A 748 -11.61 -2.52 21.04
N THR A 749 -10.43 -1.90 20.94
CA THR A 749 -9.20 -2.37 21.61
C THR A 749 -9.30 -2.29 23.14
N PHE A 750 -9.95 -1.26 23.68
CA PHE A 750 -10.20 -1.16 25.12
C PHE A 750 -11.32 -2.09 25.59
N ILE A 751 -12.39 -2.27 24.81
CA ILE A 751 -13.50 -3.18 25.14
C ILE A 751 -13.01 -4.64 25.22
N LYS A 752 -12.16 -5.11 24.31
CA LYS A 752 -11.54 -6.45 24.40
C LYS A 752 -10.80 -6.68 25.73
N ARG A 753 -10.09 -5.66 26.23
CA ARG A 753 -9.40 -5.71 27.54
C ARG A 753 -10.35 -5.64 28.73
N MET A 754 -11.57 -5.12 28.56
CA MET A 754 -12.62 -5.14 29.60
C MET A 754 -13.42 -6.45 29.56
N TYR A 755 -13.54 -7.07 28.39
CA TYR A 755 -14.16 -8.38 28.15
C TYR A 755 -13.41 -9.55 28.83
N GLU A 756 -12.11 -9.37 29.10
CA GLU A 756 -11.31 -10.23 29.98
C GLU A 756 -11.84 -10.30 31.44
N ARG A 757 -12.78 -9.43 31.83
CA ARG A 757 -13.41 -9.42 33.17
C ARG A 757 -14.83 -9.99 33.10
N ASP A 758 -15.05 -11.12 33.74
CA ASP A 758 -16.33 -11.84 33.66
C ASP A 758 -17.55 -11.01 34.11
N GLN A 759 -17.38 -10.16 35.12
CA GLN A 759 -18.41 -9.22 35.59
C GLN A 759 -18.91 -8.23 34.52
N LEU A 760 -18.14 -7.99 33.46
CA LEU A 760 -18.49 -7.10 32.35
C LEU A 760 -18.84 -7.87 31.07
N ARG A 761 -18.41 -9.14 30.96
CA ARG A 761 -18.56 -10.01 29.79
C ARG A 761 -20.01 -10.06 29.30
N ASP A 762 -20.94 -10.48 30.16
CA ASP A 762 -22.37 -10.57 29.88
C ASP A 762 -22.99 -9.29 29.32
N TYR A 763 -22.58 -8.13 29.85
CA TYR A 763 -23.12 -6.83 29.43
C TYR A 763 -22.60 -6.44 28.05
N ILE A 764 -21.31 -6.70 27.79
CA ILE A 764 -20.66 -6.48 26.49
C ILE A 764 -21.27 -7.41 25.42
N GLU A 765 -21.52 -8.69 25.74
CA GLU A 765 -22.17 -9.63 24.80
C GLU A 765 -23.62 -9.25 24.51
N LYS A 766 -24.41 -8.91 25.54
CA LYS A 766 -25.81 -8.45 25.35
C LYS A 766 -25.88 -7.21 24.48
N PHE A 767 -24.98 -6.23 24.67
CA PHE A 767 -24.90 -5.05 23.78
C PHE A 767 -24.56 -5.44 22.33
N ALA A 768 -23.54 -6.30 22.14
CA ALA A 768 -23.12 -6.75 20.80
C ALA A 768 -24.20 -7.57 20.07
N LEU A 769 -24.91 -8.44 20.79
CA LEU A 769 -26.02 -9.24 20.26
C LEU A 769 -27.22 -8.36 19.89
N ASN A 770 -27.61 -7.41 20.76
CA ASN A 770 -28.69 -6.47 20.47
C ASN A 770 -28.42 -5.66 19.19
N TYR A 771 -27.20 -5.15 19.00
CA TYR A 771 -26.81 -4.45 17.77
C TYR A 771 -26.82 -5.36 16.54
N MET A 772 -26.36 -6.61 16.66
CA MET A 772 -26.42 -7.57 15.55
C MET A 772 -27.87 -7.93 15.17
N GLN A 773 -28.77 -8.08 16.15
CA GLN A 773 -30.19 -8.40 15.91
C GLN A 773 -30.94 -7.32 15.11
N LEU A 774 -30.48 -6.06 15.14
CA LEU A 774 -31.06 -4.99 14.31
C LEU A 774 -31.01 -5.34 12.81
N LEU A 775 -30.05 -6.16 12.36
CA LEU A 775 -29.86 -6.60 10.98
C LEU A 775 -30.95 -7.57 10.47
N VAL A 776 -31.85 -8.04 11.34
CA VAL A 776 -33.04 -8.80 10.94
C VAL A 776 -34.13 -7.86 10.38
N HIS A 777 -34.12 -6.57 10.77
CA HIS A 777 -35.08 -5.61 10.23
C HIS A 777 -34.78 -5.26 8.76
N PRO A 778 -35.82 -5.01 7.92
CA PRO A 778 -35.63 -4.73 6.50
C PRO A 778 -34.91 -3.41 6.22
N ASN A 779 -34.97 -2.44 7.15
CA ASN A 779 -34.33 -1.13 7.09
C ASN A 779 -33.61 -0.83 8.43
N PRO A 780 -32.55 0.00 8.43
CA PRO A 780 -31.86 0.45 9.64
C PRO A 780 -32.79 1.23 10.61
N PRO A 781 -32.82 0.88 11.91
CA PRO A 781 -33.53 1.66 12.93
C PRO A 781 -32.97 3.08 13.09
N SER A 782 -33.83 4.03 13.50
CA SER A 782 -33.45 5.43 13.73
C SER A 782 -32.30 5.61 14.73
N LEU A 783 -32.14 4.69 15.68
CA LEU A 783 -31.04 4.65 16.67
C LEU A 783 -29.63 4.58 16.04
N LEU A 784 -29.51 4.14 14.79
CA LEU A 784 -28.23 4.12 14.06
C LEU A 784 -27.85 5.47 13.45
N PHE A 785 -28.72 6.48 13.53
CA PHE A 785 -28.49 7.82 13.01
C PHE A 785 -28.37 8.82 14.16
N GLY A 786 -27.33 9.66 14.13
CA GLY A 786 -27.14 10.70 15.15
C GLY A 786 -28.25 11.75 15.13
N ALA A 787 -28.58 12.30 16.30
CA ALA A 787 -29.74 13.17 16.52
C ALA A 787 -29.81 14.44 15.65
N ASP A 788 -28.68 14.88 15.08
CA ASP A 788 -28.60 16.04 14.17
C ASP A 788 -28.99 15.70 12.70
N LYS A 789 -29.48 14.48 12.43
CA LYS A 789 -29.95 14.06 11.10
C LYS A 789 -31.45 13.78 11.17
N ASP A 790 -32.26 14.65 10.54
CA ASP A 790 -33.67 14.39 10.30
C ASP A 790 -33.83 13.03 9.59
N THR A 791 -34.45 12.06 10.26
CA THR A 791 -34.62 10.71 9.72
C THR A 791 -35.79 10.67 8.75
N GLU A 792 -35.57 11.21 7.54
CA GLU A 792 -36.50 11.05 6.43
C GLU A 792 -36.72 9.55 6.11
N VAL A 793 -37.94 9.28 5.65
CA VAL A 793 -38.57 7.96 5.54
C VAL A 793 -37.66 6.87 4.94
N ALA A 794 -37.38 5.84 5.76
CA ALA A 794 -37.00 4.50 5.32
C ALA A 794 -35.83 4.40 4.33
N SER A 795 -34.70 5.05 4.61
CA SER A 795 -33.44 4.76 3.89
C SER A 795 -33.07 3.27 3.99
N PRO A 796 -32.59 2.64 2.90
CA PRO A 796 -32.20 1.23 2.90
C PRO A 796 -30.86 0.99 3.59
N TRP A 797 -30.59 -0.27 3.97
CA TRP A 797 -29.30 -0.65 4.55
C TRP A 797 -28.10 -0.29 3.66
N THR A 798 -27.15 0.46 4.23
CA THR A 798 -25.88 0.80 3.58
C THR A 798 -24.77 -0.13 4.08
N GLU A 799 -23.69 -0.27 3.32
CA GLU A 799 -22.59 -1.12 3.74
C GLU A 799 -21.93 -0.64 5.05
N GLU A 800 -21.90 0.67 5.33
CA GLU A 800 -21.36 1.17 6.61
C GLU A 800 -22.34 0.97 7.77
N THR A 801 -23.65 1.21 7.61
CA THR A 801 -24.62 0.95 8.70
C THR A 801 -24.71 -0.52 9.09
N VAL A 802 -24.51 -1.44 8.12
CA VAL A 802 -24.36 -2.87 8.41
C VAL A 802 -23.04 -3.18 9.13
N ARG A 803 -21.92 -2.56 8.74
CA ARG A 803 -20.64 -2.72 9.47
C ARG A 803 -20.73 -2.18 10.90
N GLN A 804 -21.40 -1.05 11.11
CA GLN A 804 -21.59 -0.43 12.44
C GLN A 804 -22.22 -1.40 13.45
N CYS A 805 -23.24 -2.14 13.03
CA CYS A 805 -23.89 -3.19 13.84
C CYS A 805 -22.96 -4.39 14.12
N LEU A 806 -21.96 -4.63 13.28
CA LEU A 806 -21.08 -5.80 13.33
C LEU A 806 -19.71 -5.53 13.96
N TYR A 807 -19.22 -4.28 14.03
CA TYR A 807 -17.85 -3.97 14.43
C TYR A 807 -17.46 -4.54 15.80
N LEU A 808 -18.28 -4.30 16.83
CA LEU A 808 -18.05 -4.86 18.16
C LEU A 808 -18.12 -6.38 18.15
N TYR A 809 -19.21 -6.91 17.61
CA TYR A 809 -19.51 -8.34 17.58
C TYR A 809 -18.40 -9.17 16.92
N LEU A 810 -17.98 -8.79 15.71
CA LEU A 810 -16.89 -9.44 14.98
C LEU A 810 -15.53 -9.27 15.67
N SER A 811 -15.37 -8.25 16.52
CA SER A 811 -14.17 -8.10 17.34
C SER A 811 -14.14 -9.06 18.55
N LEU A 812 -15.30 -9.48 19.06
CA LEU A 812 -15.44 -10.43 20.18
C LEU A 812 -15.44 -11.89 19.72
N LEU A 813 -15.83 -12.16 18.47
CA LEU A 813 -15.92 -13.52 17.92
C LEU A 813 -14.63 -14.37 18.06
N PRO A 814 -13.39 -13.83 17.95
CA PRO A 814 -12.15 -14.57 18.25
C PRO A 814 -11.83 -14.75 19.74
N LEU A 815 -12.64 -14.22 20.66
CA LEU A 815 -12.51 -14.36 22.11
C LEU A 815 -13.59 -15.28 22.70
N ASN A 816 -14.75 -15.39 22.05
CA ASN A 816 -15.80 -16.35 22.37
C ASN A 816 -16.38 -16.95 21.08
N HIS A 817 -15.94 -18.17 20.78
CA HIS A 817 -16.28 -18.87 19.53
C HIS A 817 -17.76 -19.26 19.44
N ARG A 818 -18.46 -19.45 20.56
CA ARG A 818 -19.89 -19.82 20.63
C ARG A 818 -20.80 -18.84 19.89
N LEU A 819 -20.40 -17.56 19.88
CA LEU A 819 -21.12 -16.50 19.17
C LEU A 819 -21.31 -16.84 17.67
N VAL A 820 -20.47 -17.68 17.06
CA VAL A 820 -20.59 -18.03 15.63
C VAL A 820 -21.96 -18.63 15.26
N HIS A 821 -22.65 -19.27 16.21
CA HIS A 821 -23.99 -19.83 16.01
C HIS A 821 -25.08 -18.74 15.92
N GLU A 822 -25.01 -17.71 16.76
CA GLU A 822 -25.91 -16.54 16.71
C GLU A 822 -25.73 -15.76 15.39
N LEU A 823 -24.48 -15.60 14.94
CA LEU A 823 -24.17 -14.99 13.65
C LEU A 823 -24.75 -15.82 12.49
N ALA A 824 -24.67 -17.14 12.57
CA ALA A 824 -25.28 -18.02 11.58
C ALA A 824 -26.81 -17.93 11.60
N SER A 825 -27.45 -17.79 12.77
CA SER A 825 -28.90 -17.61 12.89
C SER A 825 -29.36 -16.30 12.23
N VAL A 826 -28.81 -15.15 12.66
CA VAL A 826 -29.11 -13.84 12.05
C VAL A 826 -28.75 -13.82 10.56
N TYR A 827 -27.67 -14.49 10.15
CA TYR A 827 -27.33 -14.62 8.74
C TYR A 827 -28.38 -15.39 7.94
N THR A 828 -29.13 -16.35 8.49
CA THR A 828 -30.20 -17.00 7.71
C THR A 828 -31.35 -16.04 7.42
N GLU A 829 -31.74 -15.21 8.39
CA GLU A 829 -32.88 -14.28 8.31
C GLU A 829 -32.56 -12.99 7.52
N ALA A 830 -31.31 -12.52 7.56
CA ALA A 830 -30.89 -11.26 6.96
C ALA A 830 -31.14 -11.14 5.44
N ILE A 831 -31.34 -9.92 4.94
CA ILE A 831 -31.49 -9.64 3.50
C ILE A 831 -30.19 -9.84 2.70
N ALA A 832 -30.29 -9.93 1.38
CA ALA A 832 -29.18 -10.27 0.49
C ALA A 832 -27.96 -9.34 0.60
N ASP A 833 -28.17 -8.03 0.83
CA ASP A 833 -27.08 -7.05 0.91
C ASP A 833 -26.36 -7.04 2.27
N ILE A 834 -27.08 -7.36 3.35
CA ILE A 834 -26.48 -7.67 4.64
C ILE A 834 -25.64 -8.96 4.51
N LYS A 835 -26.19 -10.02 3.91
CA LYS A 835 -25.47 -11.28 3.62
C LYS A 835 -24.18 -11.03 2.82
N ARG A 836 -24.23 -10.21 1.76
CA ARG A 836 -23.05 -9.79 0.98
C ARG A 836 -22.01 -9.07 1.83
N THR A 837 -22.46 -8.19 2.73
CA THR A 837 -21.56 -7.40 3.61
C THR A 837 -20.87 -8.30 4.65
N VAL A 838 -21.63 -9.18 5.33
CA VAL A 838 -21.10 -10.15 6.30
C VAL A 838 -19.99 -11.02 5.67
N LEU A 839 -20.20 -11.56 4.47
CA LEU A 839 -19.22 -12.40 3.76
C LEU A 839 -17.91 -11.67 3.42
N ARG A 840 -17.90 -10.33 3.36
CA ARG A 840 -16.67 -9.52 3.18
C ARG A 840 -15.93 -9.34 4.50
N VAL A 841 -16.62 -8.95 5.57
CA VAL A 841 -16.00 -8.56 6.86
C VAL A 841 -15.58 -9.74 7.74
N ILE A 842 -16.19 -10.91 7.58
CA ILE A 842 -15.95 -12.10 8.41
C ILE A 842 -14.54 -12.74 8.24
N GLU A 843 -13.74 -12.26 7.29
CA GLU A 843 -12.42 -12.84 6.98
C GLU A 843 -11.38 -12.70 8.11
N GLN A 844 -11.28 -11.54 8.78
CA GLN A 844 -10.33 -11.40 9.89
C GLN A 844 -10.76 -12.17 11.16
N PRO A 845 -12.04 -12.13 11.59
CA PRO A 845 -12.50 -12.89 12.74
C PRO A 845 -12.28 -14.41 12.63
N ILE A 846 -12.61 -15.03 11.48
CA ILE A 846 -12.49 -16.49 11.30
C ILE A 846 -11.01 -16.93 11.32
N ARG A 847 -10.09 -16.15 10.75
CA ARG A 847 -8.64 -16.43 10.89
C ARG A 847 -8.16 -16.28 12.34
N GLY A 848 -8.85 -15.49 13.17
CA GLY A 848 -8.59 -15.37 14.61
C GLY A 848 -9.07 -16.57 15.44
N MET A 849 -10.19 -17.20 15.05
CA MET A 849 -10.73 -18.40 15.74
C MET A 849 -9.90 -19.66 15.49
N GLY A 850 -9.31 -19.78 14.29
CA GLY A 850 -8.52 -20.93 13.88
C GLY A 850 -9.33 -22.18 13.54
N MET A 851 -8.61 -23.21 13.08
CA MET A 851 -9.19 -24.44 12.49
C MET A 851 -9.54 -25.52 13.53
N SER A 852 -9.07 -25.38 14.76
CA SER A 852 -9.31 -26.26 15.91
C SER A 852 -10.45 -25.77 16.81
N SER A 853 -11.26 -24.81 16.34
CA SER A 853 -12.39 -24.27 17.12
C SER A 853 -13.56 -25.28 17.12
N PRO A 854 -14.00 -25.78 18.29
CA PRO A 854 -15.04 -26.80 18.37
C PRO A 854 -16.40 -26.26 17.93
N ASP A 855 -16.75 -25.02 18.28
CA ASP A 855 -17.98 -24.35 17.86
C ASP A 855 -18.03 -24.15 16.34
N LEU A 856 -16.87 -23.89 15.72
CA LEU A 856 -16.76 -23.74 14.26
C LEU A 856 -16.90 -25.08 13.53
N LEU A 857 -16.36 -26.17 14.09
CA LEU A 857 -16.60 -27.53 13.59
C LEU A 857 -18.08 -27.95 13.77
N LEU A 858 -18.68 -27.59 14.91
CA LEU A 858 -20.10 -27.82 15.19
C LEU A 858 -21.01 -27.05 14.22
N LEU A 859 -20.62 -25.84 13.79
CA LEU A 859 -21.33 -25.07 12.77
C LEU A 859 -21.18 -25.68 11.36
N VAL A 860 -20.05 -26.32 11.04
CA VAL A 860 -19.90 -27.07 9.78
C VAL A 860 -20.82 -28.29 9.77
N GLU A 861 -20.84 -29.05 10.87
CA GLU A 861 -21.66 -30.25 11.02
C GLU A 861 -23.17 -29.93 11.03
N ASN A 862 -23.58 -28.95 11.83
CA ASN A 862 -24.97 -28.54 12.04
C ASN A 862 -25.31 -27.20 11.35
N CYS A 863 -24.75 -26.94 10.17
CA CYS A 863 -25.01 -25.74 9.37
C CYS A 863 -26.52 -25.45 9.28
N PRO A 864 -27.03 -24.26 9.65
CA PRO A 864 -28.45 -23.95 9.46
C PRO A 864 -28.80 -23.75 7.98
N LYS A 865 -30.07 -23.96 7.61
CA LYS A 865 -30.55 -23.82 6.21
C LYS A 865 -30.49 -22.35 5.80
N GLY A 866 -29.79 -22.02 4.73
CA GLY A 866 -29.52 -20.65 4.29
C GLY A 866 -28.14 -20.10 4.68
N ALA A 867 -27.39 -20.81 5.53
CA ALA A 867 -26.02 -20.44 5.92
C ALA A 867 -24.93 -21.17 5.10
N GLU A 868 -25.30 -21.92 4.06
CA GLU A 868 -24.38 -22.71 3.22
C GLU A 868 -23.26 -21.83 2.62
N THR A 869 -23.60 -20.59 2.23
CA THR A 869 -22.65 -19.59 1.72
C THR A 869 -21.71 -19.04 2.79
N LEU A 870 -22.19 -18.89 4.03
CA LEU A 870 -21.39 -18.46 5.18
C LEU A 870 -20.35 -19.54 5.55
N VAL A 871 -20.80 -20.79 5.69
CA VAL A 871 -19.91 -21.93 5.96
C VAL A 871 -18.90 -22.12 4.82
N THR A 872 -19.34 -22.06 3.56
CA THR A 872 -18.42 -22.11 2.40
C THR A 872 -17.34 -21.03 2.48
N ARG A 873 -17.70 -19.78 2.80
CA ARG A 873 -16.73 -18.68 2.94
C ARG A 873 -15.78 -18.91 4.11
N CYS A 874 -16.27 -19.37 5.27
CA CYS A 874 -15.44 -19.72 6.42
C CYS A 874 -14.41 -20.81 6.08
N LEU A 875 -14.83 -21.89 5.41
CA LEU A 875 -13.93 -22.95 4.95
C LEU A 875 -12.82 -22.43 4.02
N HIS A 876 -13.15 -21.56 3.06
CA HIS A 876 -12.16 -20.93 2.19
C HIS A 876 -11.18 -20.03 2.96
N ILE A 877 -11.64 -19.29 3.99
CA ILE A 877 -10.79 -18.42 4.84
C ILE A 877 -9.81 -19.23 5.68
N LEU A 878 -10.26 -20.36 6.23
CA LEU A 878 -9.45 -21.27 7.04
C LEU A 878 -8.35 -21.96 6.21
N THR A 879 -8.74 -22.56 5.07
CA THR A 879 -7.86 -23.34 4.18
C THR A 879 -7.15 -22.50 3.11
N ASP A 880 -7.01 -21.19 3.36
CA ASP A 880 -6.41 -20.22 2.44
C ASP A 880 -4.88 -20.33 2.38
N LYS A 881 -4.26 -20.59 3.54
CA LYS A 881 -2.79 -20.57 3.75
C LYS A 881 -2.26 -21.74 4.58
N VAL A 882 -3.14 -22.63 5.00
CA VAL A 882 -2.87 -23.73 5.93
C VAL A 882 -3.61 -24.97 5.42
N PRO A 883 -2.99 -26.16 5.40
CA PRO A 883 -3.67 -27.39 4.98
C PRO A 883 -4.86 -27.73 5.90
N PRO A 884 -5.93 -28.35 5.38
CA PRO A 884 -7.10 -28.72 6.17
C PRO A 884 -6.75 -29.76 7.25
N SER A 885 -7.29 -29.56 8.46
CA SER A 885 -7.19 -30.54 9.56
C SER A 885 -8.08 -31.76 9.28
N PRO A 886 -7.71 -32.97 9.71
CA PRO A 886 -8.46 -34.19 9.40
C PRO A 886 -9.90 -34.16 9.93
N GLU A 887 -10.11 -33.59 11.12
CA GLU A 887 -11.44 -33.38 11.71
C GLU A 887 -12.32 -32.46 10.84
N LEU A 888 -11.75 -31.39 10.27
CA LEU A 888 -12.49 -30.49 9.37
C LEU A 888 -12.83 -31.19 8.04
N VAL A 889 -11.90 -31.99 7.50
CA VAL A 889 -12.17 -32.82 6.31
C VAL A 889 -13.34 -33.78 6.57
N GLU A 890 -13.37 -34.42 7.75
CA GLU A 890 -14.43 -35.34 8.14
C GLU A 890 -15.80 -34.66 8.26
N ARG A 891 -15.92 -33.53 8.98
CA ARG A 891 -17.21 -32.81 9.10
C ARG A 891 -17.68 -32.25 7.76
N VAL A 892 -16.78 -31.79 6.88
CA VAL A 892 -17.14 -31.34 5.53
C VAL A 892 -17.55 -32.51 4.62
N ARG A 893 -16.88 -33.67 4.71
CA ARG A 893 -17.28 -34.93 4.04
C ARG A 893 -18.69 -35.33 4.45
N ASP A 894 -18.99 -35.28 5.75
CA ASP A 894 -20.31 -35.64 6.26
C ASP A 894 -21.40 -34.66 5.81
N LEU A 895 -21.15 -33.34 5.85
CA LEU A 895 -22.07 -32.33 5.32
C LEU A 895 -22.36 -32.55 3.82
N TYR A 896 -21.32 -32.87 3.04
CA TYR A 896 -21.43 -33.12 1.60
C TYR A 896 -22.35 -34.32 1.28
N HIS A 897 -22.18 -35.43 1.99
CA HIS A 897 -22.94 -36.66 1.76
C HIS A 897 -24.34 -36.63 2.38
N LYS A 898 -24.49 -36.07 3.58
CA LYS A 898 -25.77 -36.08 4.32
C LYS A 898 -26.74 -35.00 3.84
N ARG A 899 -26.26 -33.88 3.27
CA ARG A 899 -27.11 -32.69 3.15
C ARG A 899 -26.86 -31.76 1.96
N VAL A 900 -25.62 -31.50 1.54
CA VAL A 900 -25.33 -30.49 0.49
C VAL A 900 -24.41 -31.05 -0.61
N PRO A 901 -24.97 -31.61 -1.70
CA PRO A 901 -24.18 -32.27 -2.75
C PRO A 901 -23.44 -31.32 -3.73
N ASP A 902 -23.37 -30.02 -3.44
CA ASP A 902 -22.57 -29.06 -4.23
C ASP A 902 -21.07 -29.29 -4.02
N VAL A 903 -20.38 -29.67 -5.09
CA VAL A 903 -18.95 -30.00 -5.09
C VAL A 903 -18.05 -28.83 -4.67
N ARG A 904 -18.57 -27.58 -4.67
CA ARG A 904 -17.83 -26.40 -4.18
C ARG A 904 -17.43 -26.50 -2.70
N PHE A 905 -18.19 -27.22 -1.88
CA PHE A 905 -17.84 -27.48 -0.48
C PHE A 905 -16.54 -28.27 -0.32
N LEU A 906 -16.16 -29.07 -1.32
CA LEU A 906 -14.95 -29.88 -1.29
C LEU A 906 -13.70 -29.09 -1.72
N ILE A 907 -13.83 -27.91 -2.34
CA ILE A 907 -12.70 -27.12 -2.87
C ILE A 907 -11.75 -26.62 -1.76
N PRO A 908 -12.23 -26.07 -0.62
CA PRO A 908 -11.39 -25.73 0.53
C PRO A 908 -10.55 -26.90 1.05
N VAL A 909 -11.21 -28.04 1.28
CA VAL A 909 -10.63 -29.22 1.93
C VAL A 909 -9.92 -30.18 0.95
N ILE A 910 -9.82 -29.83 -0.33
CA ILE A 910 -9.48 -30.80 -1.39
C ILE A 910 -8.11 -31.48 -1.21
N ASN A 911 -7.15 -30.79 -0.59
CA ASN A 911 -5.81 -31.34 -0.32
C ASN A 911 -5.77 -32.29 0.90
N GLY A 912 -6.86 -32.44 1.65
CA GLY A 912 -7.00 -33.40 2.75
C GLY A 912 -7.90 -34.61 2.45
N LEU A 913 -8.52 -34.66 1.26
CA LEU A 913 -9.35 -35.77 0.81
C LEU A 913 -8.50 -36.94 0.30
N GLU A 914 -9.02 -38.17 0.37
CA GLU A 914 -8.34 -39.30 -0.27
C GLU A 914 -8.29 -39.14 -1.79
N LYS A 915 -7.22 -39.66 -2.40
CA LYS A 915 -7.06 -39.81 -3.87
C LYS A 915 -8.29 -40.39 -4.58
N LYS A 916 -8.97 -41.36 -3.95
CA LYS A 916 -10.22 -41.95 -4.48
C LYS A 916 -11.38 -40.94 -4.49
N GLU A 917 -11.53 -40.16 -3.43
CA GLU A 917 -12.58 -39.13 -3.30
C GLU A 917 -12.36 -38.01 -4.31
N VAL A 918 -11.12 -37.52 -4.45
CA VAL A 918 -10.76 -36.48 -5.43
C VAL A 918 -11.05 -36.94 -6.86
N ILE A 919 -10.69 -38.18 -7.22
CA ILE A 919 -10.98 -38.74 -8.56
C ILE A 919 -12.50 -38.89 -8.79
N GLN A 920 -13.30 -39.19 -7.77
CA GLN A 920 -14.76 -39.23 -7.88
C GLN A 920 -15.40 -37.84 -7.99
N ALA A 921 -14.82 -36.83 -7.34
CA ALA A 921 -15.26 -35.43 -7.43
C ALA A 921 -14.84 -34.74 -8.74
N LEU A 922 -13.71 -35.14 -9.34
CA LEU A 922 -13.11 -34.49 -10.52
C LEU A 922 -14.09 -34.25 -11.69
N PRO A 923 -14.97 -35.20 -12.10
CA PRO A 923 -15.96 -34.97 -13.18
C PRO A 923 -17.06 -33.96 -12.85
N LYS A 924 -17.27 -33.63 -11.56
CA LYS A 924 -18.14 -32.53 -11.11
C LYS A 924 -17.35 -31.21 -11.07
N LEU A 925 -16.12 -31.24 -10.55
CA LEU A 925 -15.23 -30.07 -10.45
C LEU A 925 -14.94 -29.42 -11.82
N ILE A 926 -14.61 -30.22 -12.85
CA ILE A 926 -14.27 -29.68 -14.19
C ILE A 926 -15.45 -29.08 -14.97
N LYS A 927 -16.69 -29.20 -14.46
CA LYS A 927 -17.89 -28.55 -15.02
C LYS A 927 -18.15 -27.16 -14.43
N LEU A 928 -17.35 -26.73 -13.45
CA LEU A 928 -17.43 -25.38 -12.88
C LEU A 928 -16.88 -24.32 -13.85
N ASN A 929 -17.02 -23.05 -13.48
CA ASN A 929 -16.42 -21.94 -14.23
C ASN A 929 -14.89 -22.16 -14.38
N PRO A 930 -14.29 -21.98 -15.58
CA PRO A 930 -12.86 -22.18 -15.80
C PRO A 930 -11.91 -21.49 -14.81
N ILE A 931 -12.29 -20.35 -14.23
CA ILE A 931 -11.53 -19.66 -13.18
C ILE A 931 -11.45 -20.54 -11.93
N VAL A 932 -12.57 -21.12 -11.50
CA VAL A 932 -12.66 -22.03 -10.35
C VAL A 932 -11.95 -23.35 -10.65
N VAL A 933 -12.03 -23.86 -11.88
CA VAL A 933 -11.27 -25.06 -12.30
C VAL A 933 -9.76 -24.80 -12.21
N LYS A 934 -9.28 -23.61 -12.61
CA LYS A 934 -7.87 -23.24 -12.42
C LYS A 934 -7.50 -23.10 -10.93
N GLU A 935 -8.36 -22.52 -10.08
CA GLU A 935 -8.09 -22.47 -8.64
C GLU A 935 -7.99 -23.88 -8.03
N VAL A 936 -8.92 -24.78 -8.35
CA VAL A 936 -8.91 -26.18 -7.93
C VAL A 936 -7.62 -26.88 -8.36
N PHE A 937 -7.15 -26.65 -9.59
CA PHE A 937 -5.88 -27.21 -10.06
C PHE A 937 -4.69 -26.58 -9.35
N ASN A 938 -4.68 -25.27 -9.09
CA ASN A 938 -3.60 -24.64 -8.34
C ASN A 938 -3.53 -25.10 -6.87
N ARG A 939 -4.67 -25.42 -6.24
CA ARG A 939 -4.73 -26.09 -4.92
C ARG A 939 -4.13 -27.50 -5.00
N LEU A 940 -4.61 -28.33 -5.94
CA LEU A 940 -4.14 -29.72 -6.15
C LEU A 940 -2.68 -29.84 -6.62
N LEU A 941 -2.14 -28.84 -7.31
CA LEU A 941 -0.75 -28.81 -7.79
C LEU A 941 0.19 -28.09 -6.80
N GLY A 942 -0.33 -27.62 -5.66
CA GLY A 942 0.43 -26.91 -4.63
C GLY A 942 0.86 -25.48 -4.97
N THR A 943 0.60 -25.00 -6.19
CA THR A 943 1.18 -23.75 -6.75
C THR A 943 0.73 -22.46 -6.07
N GLN A 944 -0.27 -22.50 -5.17
CA GLN A 944 -0.67 -21.34 -4.35
C GLN A 944 0.31 -21.06 -3.18
N HIS A 945 1.04 -22.07 -2.69
CA HIS A 945 1.84 -21.95 -1.47
C HIS A 945 3.31 -21.63 -1.81
N SER A 946 3.61 -20.34 -1.96
CA SER A 946 4.94 -19.85 -2.40
C SER A 946 6.09 -20.07 -1.40
N GLU A 947 5.83 -20.54 -0.18
CA GLU A 947 6.82 -20.58 0.91
C GLU A 947 6.77 -21.89 1.72
N GLY A 948 7.84 -22.69 1.60
CA GLY A 948 8.34 -23.66 2.59
C GLY A 948 7.53 -24.92 2.91
N SER A 949 6.20 -24.88 2.84
CA SER A 949 5.33 -25.96 3.33
C SER A 949 4.88 -26.91 2.21
N SER A 950 5.62 -28.00 2.04
CA SER A 950 5.29 -29.09 1.11
C SER A 950 4.09 -29.92 1.59
N SER A 951 2.90 -29.34 1.51
CA SER A 951 1.63 -30.06 1.74
C SER A 951 1.53 -31.24 0.75
N MET A 952 1.31 -32.46 1.28
CA MET A 952 1.12 -33.65 0.46
C MET A 952 -0.21 -33.56 -0.27
N SER A 953 -0.19 -33.12 -1.54
CA SER A 953 -1.36 -33.23 -2.41
C SER A 953 -1.74 -34.69 -2.61
N PRO A 954 -3.04 -35.05 -2.60
CA PRO A 954 -3.50 -36.42 -2.84
C PRO A 954 -3.34 -36.89 -4.29
N LEU A 955 -2.89 -36.02 -5.20
CA LEU A 955 -2.56 -36.34 -6.60
C LEU A 955 -1.25 -35.66 -7.00
N THR A 956 -0.33 -36.41 -7.62
CA THR A 956 0.80 -35.79 -8.33
C THR A 956 0.31 -35.13 -9.64
N PRO A 957 1.06 -34.18 -10.23
CA PRO A 957 0.68 -33.56 -11.50
C PRO A 957 0.45 -34.59 -12.62
N GLY A 958 1.32 -35.60 -12.71
CA GLY A 958 1.14 -36.68 -13.67
C GLY A 958 -0.12 -37.50 -13.43
N GLU A 959 -0.44 -37.80 -12.17
CA GLU A 959 -1.65 -38.54 -11.81
C GLU A 959 -2.93 -37.74 -12.06
N LEU A 960 -2.94 -36.42 -11.85
CA LEU A 960 -4.06 -35.56 -12.21
C LEU A 960 -4.32 -35.58 -13.72
N LEU A 961 -3.27 -35.45 -14.53
CA LEU A 961 -3.38 -35.49 -15.99
C LEU A 961 -3.84 -36.87 -16.50
N ILE A 962 -3.41 -37.97 -15.88
CA ILE A 962 -3.90 -39.32 -16.16
C ILE A 962 -5.35 -39.49 -15.71
N ALA A 963 -5.73 -38.99 -14.53
CA ALA A 963 -7.10 -39.05 -14.03
C ALA A 963 -8.07 -38.35 -15.00
N LEU A 964 -7.69 -37.19 -15.56
CA LEU A 964 -8.48 -36.49 -16.59
C LEU A 964 -8.66 -37.33 -17.87
N HIS A 965 -7.66 -38.10 -18.29
CA HIS A 965 -7.77 -39.01 -19.45
C HIS A 965 -8.65 -40.23 -19.19
N ASN A 966 -8.78 -40.62 -17.92
CA ASN A 966 -9.58 -41.77 -17.47
C ASN A 966 -11.02 -41.40 -17.09
N ILE A 967 -11.44 -40.13 -17.24
CA ILE A 967 -12.84 -39.73 -17.05
C ILE A 967 -13.70 -40.32 -18.16
N ASP A 968 -14.70 -41.10 -17.77
CA ASP A 968 -15.70 -41.61 -18.70
C ASP A 968 -16.53 -40.48 -19.33
N SER A 969 -16.58 -40.50 -20.66
CA SER A 969 -17.43 -39.69 -21.53
C SER A 969 -18.92 -39.68 -21.18
N THR A 970 -19.45 -40.69 -20.47
CA THR A 970 -20.84 -40.66 -19.96
C THR A 970 -21.01 -39.67 -18.80
N LYS A 971 -19.96 -39.43 -18.02
CA LYS A 971 -19.99 -38.63 -16.78
C LYS A 971 -19.63 -37.17 -17.01
N CYS A 972 -18.76 -36.87 -17.96
CA CYS A 972 -18.41 -35.51 -18.35
C CYS A 972 -18.24 -35.37 -19.86
N ASP A 973 -18.63 -34.21 -20.40
CA ASP A 973 -18.49 -33.94 -21.83
C ASP A 973 -17.01 -33.76 -22.23
N MET A 974 -16.70 -34.15 -23.46
CA MET A 974 -15.34 -34.13 -23.99
C MET A 974 -14.78 -32.71 -24.14
N LYS A 975 -15.61 -31.66 -24.25
CA LYS A 975 -15.12 -30.27 -24.35
C LYS A 975 -14.58 -29.79 -22.99
N SER A 976 -15.26 -30.12 -21.89
CA SER A 976 -14.80 -29.82 -20.53
C SER A 976 -13.51 -30.58 -20.17
N ILE A 977 -13.42 -31.87 -20.52
CA ILE A 977 -12.18 -32.65 -20.32
C ILE A 977 -11.01 -32.06 -21.13
N ILE A 978 -11.24 -31.66 -22.39
CA ILE A 978 -10.22 -30.99 -23.21
C ILE A 978 -9.81 -29.62 -22.62
N LYS A 979 -10.77 -28.83 -22.11
CA LYS A 979 -10.47 -27.55 -21.42
C LYS A 979 -9.60 -27.78 -20.18
N ALA A 980 -9.95 -28.74 -19.32
CA ALA A 980 -9.16 -29.12 -18.16
C ALA A 980 -7.74 -29.59 -18.54
N THR A 981 -7.63 -30.43 -19.57
CA THR A 981 -6.34 -30.89 -20.11
C THR A 981 -5.49 -29.70 -20.60
N ASN A 982 -6.08 -28.75 -21.32
CA ASN A 982 -5.39 -27.54 -21.76
C ASN A 982 -4.97 -26.63 -20.59
N LEU A 983 -5.73 -26.54 -19.50
CA LEU A 983 -5.35 -25.79 -18.29
C LEU A 983 -4.10 -26.39 -17.62
N CYS A 984 -3.98 -27.73 -17.57
CA CYS A 984 -2.77 -28.39 -17.10
C CYS A 984 -1.55 -27.98 -17.94
N PHE A 985 -1.68 -28.03 -19.27
CA PHE A 985 -0.66 -27.53 -20.20
C PHE A 985 -0.44 -25.99 -20.16
N GLY A 986 -1.22 -25.23 -19.38
CA GLY A 986 -0.92 -23.82 -19.11
C GLY A 986 0.24 -23.66 -18.12
N GLU A 987 0.34 -24.55 -17.13
CA GLU A 987 1.29 -24.45 -16.01
C GLU A 987 2.63 -25.13 -16.34
N LYS A 988 3.37 -24.55 -17.29
CA LYS A 988 4.67 -25.06 -17.80
C LYS A 988 5.72 -25.36 -16.73
N ASN A 989 5.65 -24.68 -15.58
CA ASN A 989 6.59 -24.88 -14.46
C ASN A 989 6.34 -26.20 -13.72
N VAL A 990 5.14 -26.78 -13.85
CA VAL A 990 4.72 -28.02 -13.18
C VAL A 990 4.76 -29.21 -14.16
N TYR A 991 4.30 -29.01 -15.38
CA TYR A 991 4.24 -30.06 -16.42
C TYR A 991 5.50 -30.07 -17.28
N THR A 992 6.63 -30.38 -16.65
CA THR A 992 7.94 -30.47 -17.33
C THR A 992 7.98 -31.64 -18.34
N SER A 993 9.00 -31.64 -19.19
CA SER A 993 9.25 -32.72 -20.15
C SER A 993 9.34 -34.12 -19.52
N GLU A 994 9.84 -34.22 -18.28
CA GLU A 994 9.95 -35.47 -17.54
C GLU A 994 8.58 -35.96 -17.04
N VAL A 995 7.80 -35.08 -16.42
CA VAL A 995 6.43 -35.37 -15.97
C VAL A 995 5.55 -35.81 -17.15
N LEU A 996 5.65 -35.10 -18.28
CA LEU A 996 4.91 -35.44 -19.49
C LEU A 996 5.40 -36.75 -20.13
N ALA A 997 6.70 -37.07 -20.07
CA ALA A 997 7.22 -38.36 -20.54
C ALA A 997 6.63 -39.54 -19.74
N VAL A 998 6.61 -39.45 -18.41
CA VAL A 998 6.00 -40.46 -17.53
C VAL A 998 4.51 -40.61 -17.82
N VAL A 999 3.77 -39.51 -17.97
CA VAL A 999 2.34 -39.54 -18.31
C VAL A 999 2.09 -40.21 -19.67
N MET A 1000 2.84 -39.83 -20.70
CA MET A 1000 2.67 -40.40 -22.04
C MET A 1000 3.00 -41.91 -22.05
N GLN A 1001 4.00 -42.36 -21.29
CA GLN A 1001 4.30 -43.79 -21.13
C GLN A 1001 3.13 -44.53 -20.45
N GLN A 1002 2.66 -44.04 -19.30
CA GLN A 1002 1.58 -44.71 -18.56
C GLN A 1002 0.27 -44.74 -19.35
N LEU A 1003 -0.09 -43.67 -20.08
CA LEU A 1003 -1.27 -43.65 -20.96
C LEU A 1003 -1.13 -44.57 -22.19
N MET A 1004 0.09 -44.76 -22.72
CA MET A 1004 0.38 -45.74 -23.78
C MET A 1004 0.27 -47.18 -23.25
N GLU A 1005 0.63 -47.43 -21.99
CA GLU A 1005 0.63 -48.77 -21.38
C GLU A 1005 -0.78 -49.29 -21.04
N GLN A 1006 -1.78 -48.43 -20.92
CA GLN A 1006 -3.20 -48.80 -20.71
C GLN A 1006 -3.83 -49.60 -21.87
N SER A 1007 -4.93 -50.29 -21.55
CA SER A 1007 -5.78 -51.02 -22.50
C SER A 1007 -7.24 -51.04 -21.99
N PRO A 1008 -8.23 -50.50 -22.73
CA PRO A 1008 -8.13 -49.82 -24.03
C PRO A 1008 -7.30 -48.53 -23.98
N LEU A 1009 -6.87 -48.03 -25.15
CA LEU A 1009 -6.09 -46.78 -25.26
C LEU A 1009 -6.99 -45.56 -25.03
N PRO A 1010 -6.59 -44.57 -24.19
CA PRO A 1010 -7.36 -43.35 -23.97
C PRO A 1010 -7.55 -42.51 -25.23
N MET A 1011 -8.78 -42.04 -25.48
CA MET A 1011 -9.12 -41.28 -26.70
C MET A 1011 -8.32 -39.98 -26.85
N LEU A 1012 -7.89 -39.36 -25.75
CA LEU A 1012 -7.11 -38.12 -25.76
C LEU A 1012 -5.58 -38.32 -25.83
N LEU A 1013 -5.07 -39.56 -25.74
CA LEU A 1013 -3.63 -39.87 -25.72
C LEU A 1013 -2.86 -39.12 -26.81
N MET A 1014 -3.26 -39.25 -28.08
CA MET A 1014 -2.53 -38.62 -29.18
C MET A 1014 -2.65 -37.08 -29.20
N ARG A 1015 -3.70 -36.50 -28.61
CA ARG A 1015 -3.76 -35.04 -28.42
C ARG A 1015 -2.68 -34.60 -27.43
N THR A 1016 -2.56 -35.30 -26.31
CA THR A 1016 -1.57 -35.05 -25.26
C THR A 1016 -0.14 -35.31 -25.74
N VAL A 1017 0.09 -36.32 -26.58
CA VAL A 1017 1.38 -36.54 -27.26
C VAL A 1017 1.76 -35.38 -28.19
N ILE A 1018 0.85 -34.96 -29.07
CA ILE A 1018 1.10 -33.83 -29.99
C ILE A 1018 1.32 -32.53 -29.20
N GLN A 1019 0.52 -32.28 -28.16
CA GLN A 1019 0.59 -31.06 -27.34
C GLN A 1019 1.87 -30.99 -26.50
N SER A 1020 2.31 -32.13 -25.93
CA SER A 1020 3.60 -32.25 -25.22
C SER A 1020 4.78 -32.01 -26.16
N LEU A 1021 4.71 -32.53 -27.38
CA LEU A 1021 5.76 -32.35 -28.39
C LEU A 1021 5.83 -30.90 -28.91
N THR A 1022 4.69 -30.25 -29.13
CA THR A 1022 4.64 -28.82 -29.50
C THR A 1022 5.16 -27.92 -28.37
N MET A 1023 5.07 -28.35 -27.11
CA MET A 1023 5.65 -27.62 -25.97
C MET A 1023 7.14 -27.89 -25.76
N TYR A 1024 7.57 -29.14 -25.95
CA TYR A 1024 8.94 -29.60 -25.72
C TYR A 1024 9.45 -30.43 -26.91
N PRO A 1025 9.96 -29.81 -28.00
CA PRO A 1025 10.43 -30.51 -29.19
C PRO A 1025 11.54 -31.56 -28.92
N ARG A 1026 12.31 -31.38 -27.85
CA ARG A 1026 13.34 -32.35 -27.38
C ARG A 1026 12.76 -33.74 -27.05
N LEU A 1027 11.44 -33.87 -26.83
CA LEU A 1027 10.76 -35.16 -26.65
C LEU A 1027 10.59 -35.95 -27.96
N GLY A 1028 10.95 -35.42 -29.13
CA GLY A 1028 10.76 -36.08 -30.43
C GLY A 1028 11.20 -37.55 -30.50
N GLY A 1029 12.44 -37.85 -30.08
CA GLY A 1029 12.96 -39.24 -30.06
C GLY A 1029 12.21 -40.16 -29.09
N PHE A 1030 11.72 -39.63 -27.96
CA PHE A 1030 10.89 -40.39 -27.02
C PHE A 1030 9.48 -40.65 -27.61
N VAL A 1031 8.91 -39.66 -28.28
CA VAL A 1031 7.63 -39.80 -29.00
C VAL A 1031 7.74 -40.84 -30.13
N MET A 1032 8.85 -40.90 -30.87
CA MET A 1032 9.07 -41.97 -31.88
C MET A 1032 9.02 -43.37 -31.27
N ASN A 1033 9.64 -43.57 -30.10
CA ASN A 1033 9.56 -44.84 -29.38
C ASN A 1033 8.13 -45.18 -28.92
N ILE A 1034 7.34 -44.18 -28.52
CA ILE A 1034 5.91 -44.36 -28.22
C ILE A 1034 5.11 -44.73 -29.48
N LEU A 1035 5.34 -44.05 -30.61
CA LEU A 1035 4.65 -44.34 -31.87
C LEU A 1035 4.97 -45.78 -32.35
N SER A 1036 6.23 -46.22 -32.30
CA SER A 1036 6.61 -47.61 -32.62
C SER A 1036 5.93 -48.64 -31.71
N ARG A 1037 5.84 -48.38 -30.39
CA ARG A 1037 5.10 -49.23 -29.45
C ARG A 1037 3.59 -49.24 -29.71
N LEU A 1038 3.00 -48.13 -30.17
CA LEU A 1038 1.60 -48.05 -30.55
C LEU A 1038 1.25 -48.88 -31.81
N ILE A 1039 2.20 -49.06 -32.74
CA ILE A 1039 2.07 -50.02 -33.86
C ILE A 1039 1.92 -51.45 -33.31
N THR A 1040 2.76 -51.83 -32.34
CA THR A 1040 2.69 -53.15 -31.69
C THR A 1040 1.35 -53.38 -30.98
N LYS A 1041 0.75 -52.31 -30.40
CA LYS A 1041 -0.61 -52.32 -29.82
C LYS A 1041 -1.76 -52.20 -30.84
N GLN A 1042 -1.48 -52.24 -32.14
CA GLN A 1042 -2.49 -52.16 -33.22
C GLN A 1042 -3.39 -50.91 -33.14
N VAL A 1043 -2.77 -49.74 -32.97
CA VAL A 1043 -3.43 -48.42 -32.78
C VAL A 1043 -4.56 -48.09 -33.79
N TRP A 1044 -4.50 -48.63 -35.01
CA TRP A 1044 -5.56 -48.52 -36.03
C TRP A 1044 -6.93 -49.07 -35.58
N LYS A 1045 -7.00 -49.94 -34.57
CA LYS A 1045 -8.25 -50.39 -33.94
C LYS A 1045 -9.03 -49.28 -33.22
N TYR A 1046 -8.43 -48.12 -32.98
CA TYR A 1046 -9.03 -47.00 -32.25
C TYR A 1046 -9.11 -45.76 -33.17
N PRO A 1047 -10.21 -45.54 -33.94
CA PRO A 1047 -10.21 -44.60 -35.06
C PRO A 1047 -9.79 -43.15 -34.76
N LYS A 1048 -10.08 -42.65 -33.54
CA LYS A 1048 -9.65 -41.31 -33.08
C LYS A 1048 -8.21 -41.24 -32.62
N VAL A 1049 -7.69 -42.32 -32.03
CA VAL A 1049 -6.26 -42.43 -31.69
C VAL A 1049 -5.44 -42.60 -32.97
N TRP A 1050 -5.92 -43.38 -33.94
CA TRP A 1050 -5.33 -43.52 -35.27
C TRP A 1050 -5.26 -42.20 -36.05
N GLU A 1051 -6.34 -41.40 -36.03
CA GLU A 1051 -6.33 -40.06 -36.62
C GLU A 1051 -5.25 -39.15 -36.00
N GLY A 1052 -5.07 -39.22 -34.68
CA GLY A 1052 -4.01 -38.50 -33.97
C GLY A 1052 -2.60 -39.06 -34.27
N PHE A 1053 -2.45 -40.38 -34.42
CA PHE A 1053 -1.21 -41.04 -34.81
C PHE A 1053 -0.70 -40.52 -36.16
N VAL A 1054 -1.55 -40.53 -37.18
CA VAL A 1054 -1.21 -40.03 -38.53
C VAL A 1054 -0.83 -38.54 -38.50
N LYS A 1055 -1.60 -37.70 -37.79
CA LYS A 1055 -1.30 -36.27 -37.64
C LYS A 1055 -0.01 -36.01 -36.86
N CYS A 1056 0.35 -36.88 -35.91
CA CYS A 1056 1.63 -36.81 -35.21
C CYS A 1056 2.80 -37.14 -36.15
N CYS A 1057 2.69 -38.21 -36.95
CA CYS A 1057 3.68 -38.57 -37.96
C CYS A 1057 3.86 -37.47 -39.02
N GLN A 1058 2.77 -36.83 -39.47
CA GLN A 1058 2.82 -35.71 -40.43
C GLN A 1058 3.59 -34.50 -39.87
N ARG A 1059 3.40 -34.17 -38.58
CA ARG A 1059 4.10 -33.07 -37.88
C ARG A 1059 5.56 -33.37 -37.52
N THR A 1060 6.04 -34.59 -37.75
CA THR A 1060 7.37 -35.05 -37.32
C THR A 1060 8.20 -35.64 -38.47
N LYS A 1061 7.87 -35.28 -39.71
CA LYS A 1061 8.79 -35.47 -40.85
C LYS A 1061 10.13 -34.76 -40.55
N PRO A 1062 11.30 -35.33 -40.88
CA PRO A 1062 11.52 -36.65 -41.45
C PRO A 1062 11.60 -37.80 -40.42
N GLN A 1063 11.71 -37.50 -39.12
CA GLN A 1063 11.93 -38.50 -38.05
C GLN A 1063 10.86 -39.62 -38.03
N SER A 1064 9.62 -39.29 -38.38
CA SER A 1064 8.50 -40.25 -38.45
C SER A 1064 8.64 -41.30 -39.55
N PHE A 1065 9.46 -41.08 -40.58
CA PHE A 1065 9.60 -42.01 -41.70
C PHE A 1065 10.07 -43.41 -41.27
N THR A 1066 11.00 -43.49 -40.31
CA THR A 1066 11.45 -44.77 -39.72
C THR A 1066 10.33 -45.53 -39.01
N VAL A 1067 9.35 -44.82 -38.44
CA VAL A 1067 8.18 -45.44 -37.78
C VAL A 1067 7.11 -45.84 -38.79
N LEU A 1068 6.90 -45.07 -39.85
CA LEU A 1068 5.96 -45.41 -40.92
C LEU A 1068 6.35 -46.70 -41.66
N LEU A 1069 7.66 -46.94 -41.86
CA LEU A 1069 8.17 -48.19 -42.45
C LEU A 1069 7.95 -49.43 -41.57
N GLN A 1070 7.53 -49.28 -40.31
CA GLN A 1070 7.15 -50.38 -39.42
C GLN A 1070 5.66 -50.74 -39.50
N LEU A 1071 4.84 -49.97 -40.24
CA LEU A 1071 3.43 -50.28 -40.43
C LEU A 1071 3.24 -51.46 -41.39
N PRO A 1072 2.27 -52.37 -41.16
CA PRO A 1072 1.93 -53.38 -42.15
C PRO A 1072 1.29 -52.73 -43.40
N PRO A 1073 1.39 -53.35 -44.59
CA PRO A 1073 1.02 -52.73 -45.86
C PRO A 1073 -0.38 -52.07 -45.93
N PRO A 1074 -1.50 -52.70 -45.48
CA PRO A 1074 -2.81 -52.05 -45.60
C PRO A 1074 -2.99 -50.87 -44.63
N GLN A 1075 -2.28 -50.84 -43.51
CA GLN A 1075 -2.24 -49.66 -42.63
C GLN A 1075 -1.45 -48.53 -43.28
N LEU A 1076 -0.34 -48.82 -43.98
CA LEU A 1076 0.43 -47.81 -44.70
C LEU A 1076 -0.36 -47.22 -45.87
N THR A 1077 -1.13 -48.03 -46.62
CA THR A 1077 -2.10 -47.52 -47.61
C THR A 1077 -3.10 -46.55 -46.96
N SER A 1078 -3.67 -46.90 -45.80
CA SER A 1078 -4.59 -46.03 -45.06
C SER A 1078 -3.95 -44.72 -44.54
N VAL A 1079 -2.62 -44.67 -44.36
CA VAL A 1079 -1.90 -43.41 -44.11
C VAL A 1079 -1.87 -42.55 -45.36
N PHE A 1080 -1.60 -43.11 -46.54
CA PHE A 1080 -1.54 -42.36 -47.80
C PHE A 1080 -2.92 -41.91 -48.30
N GLU A 1081 -3.96 -42.73 -48.13
CA GLU A 1081 -5.37 -42.33 -48.38
C GLU A 1081 -5.76 -41.08 -47.58
N ARG A 1082 -5.21 -40.93 -46.37
CA ARG A 1082 -5.58 -39.87 -45.43
C ARG A 1082 -4.62 -38.67 -45.44
N CYS A 1083 -3.40 -38.85 -45.93
CA CYS A 1083 -2.37 -37.82 -46.12
C CYS A 1083 -1.49 -38.15 -47.35
N PRO A 1084 -1.93 -37.86 -48.59
CA PRO A 1084 -1.19 -38.20 -49.81
C PRO A 1084 0.24 -37.60 -49.85
N GLU A 1085 0.40 -36.38 -49.34
CA GLU A 1085 1.66 -35.63 -49.17
C GLU A 1085 2.73 -36.35 -48.31
N MET A 1086 2.40 -37.48 -47.67
CA MET A 1086 3.37 -38.30 -46.93
C MET A 1086 4.12 -39.28 -47.84
N ARG A 1087 3.56 -39.59 -49.02
CA ARG A 1087 4.04 -40.64 -49.92
C ARG A 1087 5.37 -40.28 -50.57
N GLU A 1088 5.41 -39.16 -51.28
CA GLU A 1088 6.58 -38.73 -52.06
C GLU A 1088 7.82 -38.47 -51.16
N PRO A 1089 7.73 -37.73 -50.03
CA PRO A 1089 8.90 -37.54 -49.16
C PRO A 1089 9.41 -38.83 -48.50
N LEU A 1090 8.53 -39.80 -48.25
CA LEU A 1090 8.91 -41.11 -47.69
C LEU A 1090 9.59 -41.99 -48.75
N LEU A 1091 9.12 -41.94 -50.00
CA LEU A 1091 9.75 -42.60 -51.14
C LEU A 1091 11.15 -42.01 -51.42
N GLN A 1092 11.28 -40.68 -51.43
CA GLN A 1092 12.58 -40.00 -51.54
C GLN A 1092 13.54 -40.37 -50.39
N HIS A 1093 13.04 -40.47 -49.16
CA HIS A 1093 13.84 -40.92 -48.01
C HIS A 1093 14.34 -42.36 -48.18
N VAL A 1094 13.50 -43.28 -48.68
CA VAL A 1094 13.90 -44.67 -48.99
C VAL A 1094 14.92 -44.72 -50.14
N HIS A 1095 14.79 -43.88 -51.17
CA HIS A 1095 15.79 -43.78 -52.24
C HIS A 1095 17.14 -43.22 -51.76
N SER A 1096 17.18 -42.44 -50.67
CA SER A 1096 18.44 -41.97 -50.05
C SER A 1096 19.18 -43.03 -49.23
N PHE A 1097 18.57 -44.19 -48.97
CA PHE A 1097 19.21 -45.29 -48.24
C PHE A 1097 20.25 -46.04 -49.09
N THR A 1098 21.24 -46.64 -48.42
CA THR A 1098 22.19 -47.52 -49.11
C THR A 1098 21.51 -48.79 -49.64
N PRO A 1099 22.02 -49.46 -50.69
CA PRO A 1099 21.42 -50.67 -51.25
C PRO A 1099 21.22 -51.80 -50.22
N HIS A 1100 22.07 -51.88 -49.20
CA HIS A 1100 21.96 -52.87 -48.12
C HIS A 1100 20.80 -52.55 -47.15
N GLN A 1101 20.49 -51.27 -46.93
CA GLN A 1101 19.34 -50.84 -46.13
C GLN A 1101 18.02 -51.00 -46.90
N GLN A 1102 18.00 -50.70 -48.21
CA GLN A 1102 16.83 -50.93 -49.07
C GLN A 1102 16.42 -52.41 -49.09
N ALA A 1103 17.40 -53.33 -49.11
CA ALA A 1103 17.16 -54.77 -49.03
C ALA A 1103 16.52 -55.27 -47.71
N HIS A 1104 16.47 -54.44 -46.67
CA HIS A 1104 15.79 -54.76 -45.39
C HIS A 1104 14.33 -54.27 -45.33
N ILE A 1105 13.86 -53.51 -46.33
CA ILE A 1105 12.46 -53.09 -46.41
C ILE A 1105 11.63 -54.21 -47.06
N PRO A 1106 10.50 -54.65 -46.48
CA PRO A 1106 9.67 -55.68 -47.09
C PRO A 1106 9.19 -55.28 -48.50
N SER A 1107 9.28 -56.19 -49.47
CA SER A 1107 8.87 -55.94 -50.86
C SER A 1107 7.39 -55.55 -50.99
N SER A 1108 6.53 -56.01 -50.07
CA SER A 1108 5.14 -55.60 -49.97
C SER A 1108 4.93 -54.15 -49.49
N VAL A 1109 5.91 -53.56 -48.80
CA VAL A 1109 5.92 -52.13 -48.41
C VAL A 1109 6.43 -51.28 -49.57
N MET A 1110 7.48 -51.72 -50.27
CA MET A 1110 7.95 -51.08 -51.51
C MET A 1110 6.85 -51.02 -52.58
N ALA A 1111 6.12 -52.12 -52.81
CA ALA A 1111 4.99 -52.14 -53.73
C ALA A 1111 3.90 -51.12 -53.37
N VAL A 1112 3.63 -50.89 -52.07
CA VAL A 1112 2.67 -49.87 -51.61
C VAL A 1112 3.20 -48.44 -51.78
N LEU A 1113 4.53 -48.23 -51.77
CA LEU A 1113 5.19 -46.94 -52.06
C LEU A 1113 5.25 -46.61 -53.57
N GLU A 1114 5.53 -47.60 -54.42
CA GLU A 1114 5.78 -47.41 -55.86
C GLU A 1114 4.49 -47.37 -56.72
N ALA A 1115 3.35 -47.83 -56.20
CA ALA A 1115 2.10 -48.05 -56.95
C ALA A 1115 1.51 -46.88 -57.78
N ASN A 1116 2.03 -45.65 -57.67
CA ASN A 1116 1.52 -44.46 -58.38
C ASN A 1116 2.44 -43.97 -59.52
N VAL A 1117 3.56 -44.65 -59.82
CA VAL A 1117 4.51 -44.27 -60.88
C VAL A 1117 4.04 -44.68 -62.29
N LYS A 1118 2.82 -45.22 -62.43
CA LYS A 1118 2.22 -45.64 -63.71
C LYS A 1118 0.82 -45.06 -63.93
N GLN A 1119 0.74 -43.82 -64.40
CA GLN A 1119 -0.35 -43.35 -65.27
C GLN A 1119 -0.03 -41.97 -65.89
N GLU A 1120 0.38 -41.97 -67.16
CA GLU A 1120 0.11 -40.88 -68.12
C GLU A 1120 -0.64 -41.49 -69.33
N PRO A 1121 -1.45 -40.71 -70.06
CA PRO A 1121 -2.65 -41.27 -70.70
C PRO A 1121 -2.49 -41.67 -72.17
N GLU A 1122 -3.27 -42.69 -72.59
CA GLU A 1122 -3.56 -42.96 -74.00
C GLU A 1122 -4.54 -41.94 -74.59
N ALA A 1123 -4.37 -41.62 -75.88
CA ALA A 1123 -5.25 -40.73 -76.62
C ALA A 1123 -5.88 -41.45 -77.83
N THR A 1124 -7.17 -41.77 -77.71
CA THR A 1124 -8.18 -41.95 -78.77
C THR A 1124 -7.81 -42.68 -80.08
N GLU A 1125 -8.51 -43.80 -80.33
CA GLU A 1125 -8.67 -44.43 -81.65
C GLU A 1125 -9.26 -43.44 -82.70
N PRO A 1126 -9.16 -43.74 -84.02
CA PRO A 1126 -10.21 -44.56 -84.62
C PRO A 1126 -9.79 -45.53 -85.75
N ALA A 1127 -10.53 -46.64 -85.83
CA ALA A 1127 -10.90 -47.42 -87.03
C ALA A 1127 -9.82 -48.10 -87.92
N ASP A 1128 -9.83 -49.44 -87.85
CA ASP A 1128 -9.46 -50.42 -88.90
C ASP A 1128 -10.29 -50.24 -90.22
N PRO A 1129 -9.98 -50.89 -91.38
CA PRO A 1129 -9.14 -52.10 -91.52
C PRO A 1129 -8.15 -52.17 -92.74
N GLU A 1130 -7.52 -53.35 -92.85
CA GLU A 1130 -7.05 -54.05 -94.07
C GLU A 1130 -5.68 -53.73 -94.74
N MET A 1131 -4.73 -54.64 -94.44
CA MET A 1131 -3.93 -55.48 -95.35
C MET A 1131 -2.77 -54.93 -96.23
N GLU A 1132 -1.77 -55.82 -96.37
CA GLU A 1132 -0.62 -55.83 -97.30
C GLU A 1132 0.50 -54.78 -97.16
N ALA A 1133 1.62 -55.07 -97.82
CA ALA A 1133 2.92 -54.39 -97.78
C ALA A 1133 3.51 -54.39 -99.22
N PRO A 1134 4.72 -53.88 -99.55
CA PRO A 1134 5.77 -53.28 -98.70
C PRO A 1134 6.49 -52.03 -99.33
N ARG A 1135 7.67 -51.70 -98.77
CA ARG A 1135 8.89 -51.15 -99.45
C ARG A 1135 9.01 -49.65 -99.82
N LEU A 1136 10.06 -49.02 -99.24
CA LEU A 1136 11.11 -48.12 -99.80
C LEU A 1136 11.33 -46.74 -99.16
N ALA A 1137 12.61 -46.37 -99.02
CA ALA A 1137 13.18 -45.02 -98.77
C ALA A 1137 13.70 -44.43 -100.12
N PRO A 1138 14.40 -43.26 -100.29
CA PRO A 1138 15.10 -42.31 -99.37
C PRO A 1138 14.50 -40.85 -99.37
N VAL A 1139 14.83 -39.83 -98.51
CA VAL A 1139 16.09 -39.05 -98.20
C VAL A 1139 16.59 -38.19 -99.41
N PRO A 1140 17.15 -36.92 -99.36
CA PRO A 1140 17.46 -35.91 -98.29
C PRO A 1140 17.22 -34.35 -98.58
N VAL A 1141 17.61 -33.46 -97.63
CA VAL A 1141 18.15 -32.02 -97.70
C VAL A 1141 17.34 -30.84 -98.34
N PRO A 1142 17.73 -29.52 -98.18
CA PRO A 1142 18.65 -28.81 -97.23
C PRO A 1142 18.10 -27.49 -96.56
N ALA A 1143 18.98 -26.80 -95.79
CA ALA A 1143 18.86 -25.44 -95.20
C ALA A 1143 19.11 -24.28 -96.25
N PRO A 1144 19.23 -22.94 -95.93
CA PRO A 1144 20.28 -22.35 -95.02
C PRO A 1144 20.07 -20.96 -94.32
N ALA A 1145 20.93 -20.66 -93.33
CA ALA A 1145 21.50 -19.34 -92.89
C ALA A 1145 20.55 -18.22 -92.34
N ALA A 1146 20.99 -17.13 -91.65
CA ALA A 1146 22.32 -16.52 -91.40
C ALA A 1146 22.36 -15.66 -90.08
N VAL A 1147 23.44 -14.95 -89.66
CA VAL A 1147 24.71 -15.34 -88.94
C VAL A 1147 25.12 -14.17 -87.97
N LEU A 1148 26.13 -14.37 -87.09
CA LEU A 1148 26.93 -13.40 -86.28
C LEU A 1148 26.42 -13.12 -84.84
N GLU A 1149 27.20 -12.71 -83.82
CA GLU A 1149 28.57 -12.99 -83.27
C GLU A 1149 28.72 -12.19 -81.92
N ALA A 1150 29.64 -12.32 -80.95
CA ALA A 1150 30.79 -13.20 -80.57
C ALA A 1150 30.93 -13.10 -79.00
N ALA A 1151 31.35 -14.09 -78.18
CA ALA A 1151 32.69 -14.68 -77.87
C ALA A 1151 33.75 -13.73 -77.23
N PRO A 1152 34.75 -14.21 -76.42
CA PRO A 1152 34.91 -15.39 -75.51
C PRO A 1152 35.16 -14.95 -74.01
N ALA A 1153 35.33 -15.73 -72.92
CA ALA A 1153 35.54 -17.15 -72.54
C ALA A 1153 37.00 -17.67 -72.35
N LEU A 1154 37.32 -18.37 -71.22
CA LEU A 1154 38.13 -19.64 -71.06
C LEU A 1154 38.86 -19.91 -69.68
N GLN A 1155 38.47 -20.99 -68.99
CA GLN A 1155 39.24 -22.11 -68.34
C GLN A 1155 40.27 -22.00 -67.15
N LYS A 1156 39.93 -22.73 -66.05
CA LYS A 1156 40.69 -23.81 -65.32
C LYS A 1156 41.77 -23.58 -64.21
N ALA A 1157 41.45 -24.12 -63.00
CA ALA A 1157 42.23 -25.09 -62.17
C ALA A 1157 43.53 -24.67 -61.44
N PRO A 1158 44.07 -25.43 -60.44
CA PRO A 1158 43.47 -26.38 -59.47
C PRO A 1158 43.91 -26.19 -57.97
N GLU A 1159 43.57 -27.17 -57.13
CA GLU A 1159 43.80 -27.42 -55.69
C GLU A 1159 45.21 -27.19 -55.09
N THR A 1160 45.27 -26.96 -53.76
CA THR A 1160 46.32 -27.53 -52.86
C THR A 1160 45.89 -27.56 -51.38
N HIS A 1161 46.37 -28.54 -50.60
CA HIS A 1161 46.15 -28.69 -49.15
C HIS A 1161 47.26 -28.03 -48.29
N LEU A 1162 46.97 -27.65 -47.04
CA LEU A 1162 47.79 -27.99 -45.85
C LEU A 1162 47.13 -27.63 -44.48
N GLN A 1163 47.34 -28.54 -43.53
CA GLN A 1163 47.32 -28.51 -42.04
C GLN A 1163 47.52 -27.14 -41.32
N ILE A 1164 47.07 -26.86 -40.08
CA ILE A 1164 47.03 -27.70 -38.83
C ILE A 1164 46.05 -27.14 -37.73
N GLN A 1165 45.84 -27.93 -36.65
CA GLN A 1165 45.26 -27.71 -35.27
C GLN A 1165 45.12 -26.27 -34.69
N GLN A 1166 44.31 -25.93 -33.65
CA GLN A 1166 43.31 -26.60 -32.77
C GLN A 1166 42.54 -25.56 -31.87
N TYR A 1167 41.33 -25.89 -31.40
CA TYR A 1167 40.52 -25.27 -30.31
C TYR A 1167 40.11 -23.77 -30.43
N ALA A 1168 39.07 -23.24 -29.76
CA ALA A 1168 37.66 -23.65 -29.55
C ALA A 1168 36.98 -22.72 -28.51
N ALA A 1169 36.19 -21.73 -28.95
CA ALA A 1169 35.17 -20.94 -28.22
C ALA A 1169 34.35 -20.21 -29.30
N GLU A 1170 33.06 -20.47 -29.49
CA GLU A 1170 31.92 -19.83 -28.78
C GLU A 1170 31.67 -18.36 -29.21
N GLU A 1171 30.96 -18.19 -30.34
CA GLU A 1171 30.20 -16.98 -30.70
C GLU A 1171 28.80 -17.39 -31.20
N GLU A 1172 27.82 -16.49 -31.09
CA GLU A 1172 26.44 -16.67 -31.56
C GLU A 1172 26.22 -15.81 -32.82
N GLU A 1173 25.65 -16.38 -33.88
CA GLU A 1173 25.02 -15.67 -35.01
C GLU A 1173 23.52 -16.07 -34.98
N GLU A 1174 22.57 -15.16 -34.79
CA GLU A 1174 22.04 -14.17 -35.75
C GLU A 1174 21.32 -14.83 -36.97
N GLU A 1175 19.99 -14.64 -37.04
CA GLU A 1175 19.16 -14.95 -38.22
C GLU A 1175 18.95 -13.66 -39.03
N GLU A 1176 19.19 -13.72 -40.36
CA GLU A 1176 18.82 -12.67 -41.33
C GLU A 1176 17.75 -13.20 -42.33
N PRO A 1177 16.97 -12.32 -43.00
CA PRO A 1177 15.62 -12.65 -43.47
C PRO A 1177 15.41 -12.68 -45.00
N MET A 1178 14.28 -13.25 -45.45
CA MET A 1178 13.68 -13.14 -46.80
C MET A 1178 12.24 -13.72 -46.76
N GLU A 1179 11.23 -13.36 -47.58
CA GLU A 1179 11.00 -12.19 -48.44
C GLU A 1179 9.47 -12.04 -48.72
N GLU A 1180 9.04 -11.21 -49.69
CA GLU A 1180 7.64 -10.74 -49.87
C GLU A 1180 6.63 -11.71 -50.54
N GLY A 1181 5.32 -11.37 -50.45
CA GLY A 1181 4.23 -12.02 -51.20
C GLY A 1181 2.95 -11.16 -51.33
N ALA A 1182 2.44 -10.96 -52.55
CA ALA A 1182 1.40 -9.99 -52.91
C ALA A 1182 -0.08 -10.49 -52.80
N PRO A 1183 -1.13 -9.61 -52.87
CA PRO A 1183 -2.46 -9.87 -52.27
C PRO A 1183 -3.68 -9.91 -53.23
N VAL A 1184 -4.91 -9.69 -52.70
CA VAL A 1184 -6.26 -9.47 -53.34
C VAL A 1184 -7.10 -10.76 -53.56
N PRO A 1185 -8.47 -10.78 -53.44
CA PRO A 1185 -9.46 -9.72 -53.12
C PRO A 1185 -10.36 -9.94 -51.87
N THR A 1186 -11.21 -8.95 -51.58
CA THR A 1186 -12.18 -8.88 -50.46
C THR A 1186 -13.65 -8.91 -50.96
N ILE A 1187 -14.59 -9.42 -50.15
CA ILE A 1187 -16.05 -9.15 -50.25
C ILE A 1187 -16.57 -8.72 -48.85
N GLN A 1188 -17.64 -7.92 -48.81
CA GLN A 1188 -18.09 -7.13 -47.65
C GLN A 1188 -19.29 -7.75 -46.90
N GLU A 1189 -19.40 -7.46 -45.60
CA GLU A 1189 -20.69 -7.34 -44.87
C GLU A 1189 -20.65 -6.09 -43.95
N PRO A 1190 -21.80 -5.48 -43.58
CA PRO A 1190 -21.87 -4.16 -42.92
C PRO A 1190 -22.03 -4.21 -41.37
N PRO A 1191 -21.87 -3.08 -40.67
CA PRO A 1191 -21.89 -3.01 -39.21
C PRO A 1191 -23.28 -2.75 -38.58
N ALA A 1192 -23.35 -2.88 -37.25
CA ALA A 1192 -24.46 -2.38 -36.43
C ALA A 1192 -23.94 -1.78 -35.11
N GLU A 1193 -24.52 -0.66 -34.67
CA GLU A 1193 -24.22 0.02 -33.41
C GLU A 1193 -25.42 -0.01 -32.42
N LEU A 1194 -25.29 0.74 -31.33
CA LEU A 1194 -26.17 0.92 -30.15
C LEU A 1194 -27.51 1.65 -30.51
N PRO A 1195 -28.52 1.88 -29.61
CA PRO A 1195 -28.44 1.94 -28.13
C PRO A 1195 -29.70 1.54 -27.26
N LEU A 1196 -29.56 1.74 -25.93
CA LEU A 1196 -30.55 2.16 -24.88
C LEU A 1196 -31.95 1.48 -24.67
N VAL A 1197 -32.17 0.95 -23.44
CA VAL A 1197 -33.07 1.43 -22.33
C VAL A 1197 -34.40 2.14 -22.73
N THR A 1198 -35.64 1.85 -22.24
CA THR A 1198 -36.14 1.57 -20.86
C THR A 1198 -37.48 0.78 -20.78
N GLN A 1199 -37.79 0.22 -19.58
CA GLN A 1199 -39.08 -0.05 -18.87
C GLN A 1199 -40.49 -0.03 -19.52
N GLY A 1200 -41.38 -0.91 -19.01
CA GLY A 1200 -42.87 -0.80 -19.01
C GLY A 1200 -43.60 -1.81 -19.92
N GLU A 1201 -44.72 -2.45 -19.58
CA GLU A 1201 -45.55 -2.44 -18.36
C GLU A 1201 -46.32 -3.78 -18.14
N GLN A 1202 -47.10 -3.80 -17.06
CA GLN A 1202 -48.05 -4.78 -16.52
C GLN A 1202 -48.91 -5.57 -17.53
N LEU A 1203 -49.34 -6.79 -17.14
CA LEU A 1203 -50.66 -7.34 -17.48
C LEU A 1203 -51.18 -8.23 -16.32
N GLN A 1204 -52.47 -8.12 -16.01
CA GLN A 1204 -53.14 -8.82 -14.90
C GLN A 1204 -54.63 -9.01 -15.26
N VAL A 1205 -55.21 -10.19 -15.00
CA VAL A 1205 -56.67 -10.50 -15.14
C VAL A 1205 -57.11 -10.52 -16.65
N GLU A 1206 -58.09 -11.28 -17.16
CA GLU A 1206 -59.31 -11.89 -16.61
C GLU A 1206 -59.64 -13.31 -17.18
N GLU A 1207 -60.82 -13.83 -16.82
CA GLU A 1207 -61.40 -15.17 -17.01
C GLU A 1207 -61.51 -15.69 -18.48
N SER A 1208 -61.65 -17.00 -18.76
CA SER A 1208 -62.96 -17.68 -18.66
C SER A 1208 -63.01 -19.18 -19.03
N SER A 1209 -64.00 -19.86 -18.44
CA SER A 1209 -64.72 -21.11 -18.85
C SER A 1209 -63.99 -22.39 -19.32
N ALA A 1210 -64.30 -23.50 -18.63
CA ALA A 1210 -64.12 -24.89 -19.11
C ALA A 1210 -65.26 -25.34 -20.06
N PRO A 1211 -65.16 -26.52 -20.72
CA PRO A 1211 -65.71 -27.73 -20.08
C PRO A 1211 -64.98 -29.08 -20.35
N SER A 1212 -65.32 -30.07 -19.51
CA SER A 1212 -65.03 -31.53 -19.58
C SER A 1212 -65.93 -32.26 -20.63
N PRO A 1213 -65.86 -33.60 -20.94
CA PRO A 1213 -65.77 -34.76 -19.99
C PRO A 1213 -65.17 -36.12 -20.50
N VAL A 1214 -65.30 -37.21 -19.69
CA VAL A 1214 -65.22 -38.67 -20.04
C VAL A 1214 -63.79 -39.21 -20.39
N GLU A 1215 -63.28 -40.41 -20.04
CA GLU A 1215 -63.54 -41.58 -19.13
C GLU A 1215 -62.18 -42.39 -19.02
N LYS A 1216 -61.91 -43.52 -18.34
CA LYS A 1216 -62.49 -44.58 -17.44
C LYS A 1216 -61.28 -45.14 -16.60
N ALA A 1217 -61.33 -45.62 -15.35
CA ALA A 1217 -61.92 -46.83 -14.73
C ALA A 1217 -61.34 -48.21 -15.14
N GLU A 1218 -60.63 -48.91 -14.22
CA GLU A 1218 -60.95 -50.27 -13.69
C GLU A 1218 -59.96 -50.75 -12.59
N GLU A 1219 -60.48 -51.59 -11.68
CA GLU A 1219 -59.85 -52.37 -10.57
C GLU A 1219 -60.18 -53.88 -10.83
N PRO A 1220 -59.82 -54.96 -10.05
CA PRO A 1220 -59.73 -55.05 -8.56
C PRO A 1220 -58.78 -56.16 -7.95
N MET A 1221 -58.92 -56.42 -6.61
CA MET A 1221 -58.83 -57.75 -5.90
C MET A 1221 -57.50 -58.56 -5.84
N GLU A 1222 -57.19 -59.41 -4.82
CA GLU A 1222 -57.64 -59.61 -3.41
C GLU A 1222 -56.63 -60.53 -2.64
N GLU A 1223 -56.87 -60.82 -1.34
CA GLU A 1223 -56.18 -61.79 -0.44
C GLU A 1223 -54.69 -61.51 -0.06
N GLY A 1224 -54.14 -61.95 1.09
CA GLY A 1224 -54.71 -62.59 2.30
C GLY A 1224 -53.67 -63.31 3.19
N VAL A 1225 -54.05 -63.69 4.42
CA VAL A 1225 -53.44 -64.71 5.33
C VAL A 1225 -52.31 -64.33 6.34
N ALA A 1226 -52.74 -64.20 7.61
CA ALA A 1226 -52.21 -64.76 8.90
C ALA A 1226 -50.85 -64.39 9.57
N GLU A 1227 -50.92 -64.21 10.90
CA GLU A 1227 -49.85 -64.43 11.90
C GLU A 1227 -49.68 -65.92 12.24
N PRO A 1228 -48.65 -66.32 13.03
CA PRO A 1228 -48.98 -66.82 14.39
C PRO A 1228 -47.92 -66.61 15.50
N SER A 1229 -48.39 -66.09 16.65
CA SER A 1229 -48.17 -66.54 18.06
C SER A 1229 -46.80 -66.94 18.66
N ASP A 1230 -46.54 -66.35 19.84
CA ASP A 1230 -46.26 -67.00 21.16
C ASP A 1230 -44.84 -67.12 21.80
N VAL A 1231 -44.88 -67.11 23.17
CA VAL A 1231 -43.82 -67.36 24.19
C VAL A 1231 -42.72 -66.26 24.31
N ALA A 1232 -42.61 -65.40 25.35
CA ALA A 1232 -42.56 -65.52 26.83
C ALA A 1232 -41.19 -66.01 27.38
N ASP A 1233 -40.67 -65.58 28.55
CA ASP A 1233 -41.04 -64.51 29.52
C ASP A 1233 -39.73 -63.73 29.92
N GLU A 1234 -39.31 -63.30 31.13
CA GLU A 1234 -39.80 -63.38 32.51
C GLU A 1234 -39.30 -62.18 33.37
N SER A 1235 -40.22 -61.43 34.00
CA SER A 1235 -40.03 -60.63 35.26
C SER A 1235 -39.14 -59.35 35.26
N LYS A 1236 -39.28 -58.34 36.16
CA LYS A 1236 -40.42 -57.84 37.00
C LYS A 1236 -40.17 -56.39 37.51
N GLU A 1237 -41.25 -55.79 38.03
CA GLU A 1237 -41.37 -54.57 38.87
C GLU A 1237 -40.59 -54.64 40.22
N PRO A 1238 -40.50 -53.58 41.08
CA PRO A 1238 -41.24 -52.29 41.12
C PRO A 1238 -40.31 -51.05 41.18
N MET A 1239 -40.71 -49.76 41.22
CA MET A 1239 -41.72 -49.00 42.00
C MET A 1239 -41.54 -49.01 43.54
N GLU A 1240 -41.23 -47.85 44.14
CA GLU A 1240 -41.60 -47.55 45.53
C GLU A 1240 -41.65 -46.03 45.76
N ASP A 1241 -42.77 -45.54 46.30
CA ASP A 1241 -42.92 -44.19 46.85
C ASP A 1241 -42.36 -44.12 48.27
N SER A 1242 -41.97 -42.93 48.75
CA SER A 1242 -42.47 -42.44 50.06
C SER A 1242 -41.98 -41.02 50.43
N ASN A 1243 -42.89 -40.30 51.11
CA ASN A 1243 -42.72 -39.20 52.07
C ASN A 1243 -41.85 -37.98 51.65
N THR A 1244 -42.35 -36.75 51.53
CA THR A 1244 -43.20 -35.93 52.43
C THR A 1244 -42.59 -35.64 53.81
N GLU A 1245 -42.08 -34.42 53.98
CA GLU A 1245 -42.41 -33.54 55.11
C GLU A 1245 -42.28 -32.07 54.65
N ALA A 1246 -42.76 -31.11 55.45
CA ALA A 1246 -43.01 -29.72 55.03
C ALA A 1246 -42.63 -28.70 56.13
N GLU A 1247 -42.91 -27.41 55.87
CA GLU A 1247 -42.74 -26.26 56.79
C GLU A 1247 -41.27 -25.81 57.04
N THR A 1248 -40.92 -24.55 57.32
CA THR A 1248 -41.57 -23.23 57.10
C THR A 1248 -40.54 -22.08 57.21
N ASP A 1249 -40.84 -20.95 56.56
CA ASP A 1249 -40.52 -19.55 56.93
C ASP A 1249 -39.09 -18.95 56.85
N ALA A 1250 -39.09 -17.62 56.65
CA ALA A 1250 -38.12 -16.53 56.93
C ALA A 1250 -36.58 -16.73 56.91
N GLY A 1251 -35.88 -15.81 56.25
CA GLY A 1251 -34.52 -15.39 56.69
C GLY A 1251 -33.56 -14.80 55.65
N ASP A 1252 -33.51 -13.46 55.55
CA ASP A 1252 -32.28 -12.69 55.22
C ASP A 1252 -31.28 -12.76 56.40
N PRO A 1253 -30.01 -12.31 56.28
CA PRO A 1253 -29.13 -12.22 55.08
C PRO A 1253 -27.64 -12.63 55.36
N GLU A 1254 -26.80 -12.65 54.32
CA GLU A 1254 -25.57 -11.80 54.22
C GLU A 1254 -24.98 -11.80 52.79
#